data_AF-A0AAW0GVE8-F1
#
_entry.id   AF-A0AAW0GVE8-F1
#
_cell.length_a   1.000
_cell.length_b   1.000
_cell.length_c   1.000
_cell.angle_alpha   90.00
_cell.angle_beta   90.00
_cell.angle_gamma   90.00
#
_symmetry.space_group_name_H-M   'P 1'
#
loop_
_entity.id
_entity.type
_entity.pdbx_description
1 polymer ?
#
loop_
_entity_poly.entity_id
_entity_poly.type
_entity_poly.pdbx_seq_one_letter_code
_entity_poly.pdbx_strand_id
1 'polypeptide(L)'
;MDSFTFASLAQIKILLMPVGSIKRSLFDKWASEIRSFDNIRLGDIPADPQEEKARFMPSPLASGHIHLSYPSHPPSAVHSALSVFRPSDFPLGLIGVASCSQTDSLTDILAHFNAARNELFPTGSTYPLATNCFVFEENDDNTQLNLGDTLPGLVVIPSMMGNKQLYVGTLLADLCSNILGEFATMVQSLESPLGNEYLNAAIFPSIPPASEIPKSLDVESPMRSSLPPLPSFNSQPDLQTRSKTPTQLALKRNSSLGPVPPSPYRHSSLPAPAAKKRQNAIGAVSSHGRLFKVLGDLFLLAGRTMDASVWYTEAAVTLKGPLDIVWHASALEGLATIPVVEAWSSTQNINGLLGDKEPWMEVADKLVQAISLYSKAASPSDGETNFPILAGLYSRAVLRHSIALYSVWSAKGWGPHAFGQMLQTGLALPLETGSDKISSEAALERLTVITGIPRASIAAVLAQAHGPWLLHLESRERIFVLETMASMYGALGYRRKEAYLLREVLGCIMDLVVCAREETGGSRVVGGGLGIQGVVSIGPNRGTVGIRENDSQVGNDSVVRIVKYVCRVHGVDLESVKIIDQTVQPKADAETESEDKEVLGVSHEPFGWPELQIGIVREAIAVAEALPDYPSVAQFSLSALRSLIP
;
A
#
# COMPACT_ATOMS: atom_id res chain seq x y z
N MET A 1 10.90 -6.42 -0.90
CA MET A 1 9.68 -5.75 -1.42
C MET A 1 8.67 -5.75 -0.28
N ASP A 2 7.94 -4.66 -0.10
CA ASP A 2 6.93 -4.57 0.96
C ASP A 2 5.81 -5.57 0.62
N SER A 3 5.45 -6.46 1.54
CA SER A 3 4.43 -7.48 1.25
C SER A 3 3.02 -6.95 1.55
N PHE A 4 2.04 -7.27 0.71
CA PHE A 4 0.64 -6.95 1.01
C PHE A 4 0.14 -7.79 2.19
N THR A 5 -0.26 -7.14 3.28
CA THR A 5 -0.86 -7.77 4.46
C THR A 5 -2.38 -7.54 4.47
N PHE A 6 -3.14 -8.54 4.93
CA PHE A 6 -4.59 -8.41 5.09
C PHE A 6 -4.91 -7.25 6.06
N ALA A 7 -4.27 -7.27 7.22
CA ALA A 7 -4.44 -6.29 8.29
C ALA A 7 -3.68 -4.97 8.06
N SER A 8 -3.26 -4.67 6.83
CA SER A 8 -2.62 -3.41 6.44
C SER A 8 -3.37 -2.16 6.89
N LEU A 9 -4.70 -2.23 7.03
CA LEU A 9 -5.52 -1.10 7.49
C LEU A 9 -5.36 -0.79 9.00
N ALA A 10 -4.85 -1.74 9.78
CA ALA A 10 -4.61 -1.61 11.22
C ALA A 10 -3.12 -1.41 11.55
N GLN A 11 -2.27 -1.21 10.55
CA GLN A 11 -0.82 -1.07 10.72
C GLN A 11 -0.39 0.40 10.60
N ILE A 12 0.31 0.90 11.61
CA ILE A 12 1.01 2.18 11.56
C ILE A 12 2.29 1.99 10.75
N LYS A 13 2.39 2.70 9.63
CA LYS A 13 3.60 2.68 8.79
C LYS A 13 4.64 3.66 9.31
N ILE A 14 5.86 3.19 9.50
CA ILE A 14 7.01 4.01 9.93
C ILE A 14 8.11 3.90 8.88
N LEU A 15 8.45 5.01 8.24
CA LEU A 15 9.52 5.06 7.25
C LEU A 15 10.88 5.23 7.95
N LEU A 16 11.86 4.38 7.61
CA LEU A 16 13.23 4.50 8.09
C LEU A 16 14.09 5.15 7.00
N MET A 17 14.88 6.16 7.37
CA MET A 17 15.73 6.88 6.42
C MET A 17 17.17 6.99 6.95
N PRO A 18 18.20 6.73 6.12
CA PRO A 18 19.58 7.03 6.48
C PRO A 18 19.79 8.55 6.52
N VAL A 19 20.42 9.05 7.58
CA VAL A 19 20.72 10.48 7.74
C VAL A 19 22.21 10.66 7.95
N GLY A 20 22.80 11.62 7.23
CA GLY A 20 24.23 11.92 7.32
C GLY A 20 25.12 10.85 6.67
N SER A 21 26.36 10.75 7.15
CA SER A 21 27.43 9.94 6.56
C SER A 21 27.42 8.45 6.99
N ILE A 22 26.23 7.87 7.22
CA ILE A 22 26.10 6.50 7.74
C ILE A 22 26.47 5.43 6.69
N LYS A 23 27.30 4.46 7.09
CA LYS A 23 27.63 3.29 6.25
C LYS A 23 26.40 2.38 6.10
N ARG A 24 26.15 1.89 4.87
CA ARG A 24 25.01 1.01 4.56
C ARG A 24 24.88 -0.20 5.49
N SER A 25 25.99 -0.86 5.80
CA SER A 25 25.99 -2.04 6.70
C SER A 25 25.53 -1.72 8.12
N LEU A 26 25.83 -0.51 8.62
CA LEU A 26 25.41 -0.06 9.94
C LEU A 26 23.94 0.35 9.92
N PHE A 27 23.51 1.06 8.88
CA PHE A 27 22.10 1.37 8.68
C PHE A 27 21.25 0.08 8.63
N ASP A 28 21.65 -0.91 7.83
CA ASP A 28 20.92 -2.17 7.70
C ASP A 28 20.84 -2.93 9.04
N LYS A 29 21.91 -2.89 9.85
CA LYS A 29 21.92 -3.45 11.21
C LYS A 29 20.88 -2.78 12.12
N TRP A 30 20.93 -1.46 12.25
CA TRP A 30 20.00 -0.72 13.13
C TRP A 30 18.57 -0.75 12.59
N ALA A 31 18.39 -0.69 11.28
CA ALA A 31 17.09 -0.86 10.64
C ALA A 31 16.51 -2.24 10.92
N SER A 32 17.31 -3.31 10.93
CA SER A 32 16.85 -4.66 11.30
C SER A 32 16.43 -4.76 12.78
N GLU A 33 17.12 -4.04 13.67
CA GLU A 33 16.76 -4.00 15.10
C GLU A 33 15.44 -3.24 15.31
N ILE A 34 15.25 -2.09 14.68
CA ILE A 34 13.98 -1.34 14.73
C ILE A 34 12.84 -2.16 14.11
N ARG A 35 13.09 -2.81 12.96
CA ARG A 35 12.11 -3.66 12.28
C ARG A 35 11.73 -4.91 13.06
N SER A 36 12.46 -5.29 14.11
CA SER A 36 12.08 -6.44 14.96
C SER A 36 10.86 -6.15 15.83
N PHE A 37 10.47 -4.88 15.99
CA PHE A 37 9.29 -4.46 16.73
C PHE A 37 8.07 -4.38 15.81
N ASP A 38 7.32 -5.47 15.69
CA ASP A 38 6.09 -5.54 14.89
C ASP A 38 4.83 -5.06 15.64
N ASN A 39 4.86 -5.10 16.98
CA ASN A 39 3.72 -4.74 17.82
C ASN A 39 4.15 -4.18 19.17
N ILE A 40 3.37 -3.22 19.67
CA ILE A 40 3.55 -2.56 20.97
C ILE A 40 2.25 -2.69 21.75
N ARG A 41 2.32 -3.09 23.02
CA ARG A 41 1.13 -3.21 23.88
C ARG A 41 0.63 -1.82 24.25
N LEU A 42 -0.70 -1.66 24.30
CA LEU A 42 -1.31 -0.38 24.66
C LEU A 42 -0.92 0.09 26.07
N GLY A 43 -0.66 -0.83 27.00
CA GLY A 43 -0.21 -0.49 28.36
C GLY A 43 1.23 0.02 28.44
N ASP A 44 2.05 -0.18 27.41
CA ASP A 44 3.45 0.28 27.37
C ASP A 44 3.57 1.69 26.77
N ILE A 45 2.45 2.26 26.28
CA ILE A 45 2.44 3.59 25.67
C ILE A 45 2.31 4.65 26.77
N PRO A 46 3.21 5.65 26.81
CA PRO A 46 3.11 6.72 27.79
C PRO A 46 1.88 7.59 27.53
N ALA A 47 1.14 7.90 28.60
CA ALA A 47 0.03 8.84 28.57
C ALA A 47 0.55 10.28 28.57
N ASP A 48 0.13 11.08 27.59
CA ASP A 48 0.35 12.53 27.58
C ASP A 48 -0.66 13.21 28.53
N PRO A 49 -0.23 14.09 29.46
CA PRO A 49 -1.12 14.83 30.36
C PRO A 49 -2.05 15.85 29.67
N GLN A 50 -1.86 16.16 28.38
CA GLN A 50 -2.75 17.09 27.66
C GLN A 50 -4.12 16.44 27.33
N GLU A 51 -5.19 16.93 27.96
CA GLU A 51 -6.57 16.42 27.78
C GLU A 51 -7.04 16.42 26.30
N GLU A 52 -6.62 17.41 25.50
CA GLU A 52 -6.99 17.50 24.08
C GLU A 52 -6.39 16.37 23.22
N LYS A 53 -5.22 15.85 23.61
CA LYS A 53 -4.55 14.73 22.94
C LYS A 53 -4.99 13.36 23.45
N ALA A 54 -5.76 13.31 24.53
CA ALA A 54 -6.11 12.08 25.22
C ALA A 54 -7.15 11.21 24.49
N ARG A 55 -7.85 11.73 23.47
CA ARG A 55 -8.98 11.01 22.81
C ARG A 55 -8.59 9.64 22.25
N PHE A 56 -7.41 9.55 21.65
CA PHE A 56 -6.87 8.32 21.05
C PHE A 56 -5.87 7.60 21.94
N MET A 57 -5.51 8.20 23.08
CA MET A 57 -4.59 7.58 24.03
C MET A 57 -5.24 6.34 24.66
N PRO A 58 -4.45 5.27 24.89
CA PRO A 58 -4.94 4.11 25.59
C PRO A 58 -5.23 4.44 27.05
N SER A 59 -6.24 3.80 27.62
CA SER A 59 -6.39 3.80 29.07
C SER A 59 -5.28 2.96 29.71
N PRO A 60 -4.85 3.24 30.95
CA PRO A 60 -3.76 2.49 31.60
C PRO A 60 -4.00 0.98 31.75
N LEU A 61 -5.26 0.53 31.59
CA LEU A 61 -5.67 -0.87 31.64
C LEU A 61 -6.20 -1.38 30.29
N ALA A 62 -5.98 -0.63 29.21
CA ALA A 62 -6.44 -1.01 27.88
C ALA A 62 -5.74 -2.29 27.42
N SER A 63 -6.55 -3.29 27.05
CA SER A 63 -6.07 -4.46 26.34
C SER A 63 -6.03 -4.16 24.84
N GLY A 64 -4.90 -4.43 24.20
CA GLY A 64 -4.73 -4.24 22.76
C GLY A 64 -3.27 -4.06 22.37
N HIS A 65 -3.02 -4.02 21.08
CA HIS A 65 -1.70 -3.80 20.51
C HIS A 65 -1.79 -2.80 19.36
N ILE A 66 -0.79 -1.94 19.24
CA ILE A 66 -0.51 -1.19 18.02
C ILE A 66 0.36 -2.08 17.14
N HIS A 67 -0.01 -2.21 15.87
CA HIS A 67 0.77 -2.95 14.88
C HIS A 67 1.61 -1.99 14.05
N LEU A 68 2.89 -2.33 13.88
CA LEU A 68 3.84 -1.52 13.13
C LEU A 68 4.20 -2.19 11.81
N SER A 69 4.46 -1.37 10.80
CA SER A 69 4.96 -1.82 9.49
C SER A 69 6.01 -0.84 9.00
N TYR A 70 7.08 -1.33 8.40
CA TYR A 70 8.22 -0.51 8.00
C TYR A 70 8.38 -0.54 6.48
N PRO A 71 7.66 0.32 5.73
CA PRO A 71 7.80 0.37 4.28
C PRO A 71 9.22 0.79 3.88
N SER A 72 9.66 0.29 2.72
CA SER A 72 11.01 0.59 2.21
C SER A 72 11.07 1.94 1.49
N HIS A 73 9.93 2.53 1.16
CA HIS A 73 9.82 3.70 0.29
C HIS A 73 8.57 4.53 0.63
N PRO A 74 8.57 5.84 0.34
CA PRO A 74 7.37 6.65 0.45
C PRO A 74 6.32 6.26 -0.62
N PRO A 75 5.02 6.51 -0.34
CA PRO A 75 3.95 6.27 -1.30
C PRO A 75 4.10 7.17 -2.54
N SER A 76 3.53 6.75 -3.67
CA SER A 76 3.52 7.55 -4.91
C SER A 76 2.80 8.89 -4.69
N ALA A 77 3.23 9.95 -5.38
CA ALA A 77 2.63 11.28 -5.26
C ALA A 77 1.13 11.31 -5.61
N VAL A 78 0.68 10.43 -6.51
CA VAL A 78 -0.74 10.30 -6.90
C VAL A 78 -1.59 9.78 -5.74
N HIS A 79 -1.00 9.05 -4.80
CA HIS A 79 -1.71 8.61 -3.61
C HIS A 79 -2.02 9.75 -2.66
N SER A 80 -1.38 10.92 -2.74
CA SER A 80 -1.62 12.06 -1.83
C SER A 80 -3.10 12.38 -1.60
N ALA A 81 -3.97 12.20 -2.61
CA ALA A 81 -5.41 12.41 -2.50
C ALA A 81 -6.11 11.43 -1.52
N LEU A 82 -5.50 10.29 -1.22
CA LEU A 82 -5.96 9.31 -0.25
C LEU A 82 -5.58 9.65 1.20
N SER A 83 -4.87 10.76 1.48
CA SER A 83 -4.34 11.06 2.82
C SER A 83 -5.40 10.93 3.92
N VAL A 84 -6.56 11.54 3.71
CA VAL A 84 -7.69 11.47 4.64
C VAL A 84 -8.52 10.20 4.46
N PHE A 85 -8.64 9.73 3.21
CA PHE A 85 -9.47 8.58 2.87
C PHE A 85 -8.90 7.28 3.45
N ARG A 86 -7.57 7.14 3.51
CA ARG A 86 -6.89 5.96 4.00
C ARG A 86 -5.55 6.33 4.66
N PRO A 87 -5.59 6.84 5.89
CA PRO A 87 -4.39 7.20 6.65
C PRO A 87 -3.36 6.06 6.76
N SER A 88 -3.84 4.82 6.87
CA SER A 88 -3.01 3.61 6.98
C SER A 88 -2.11 3.33 5.76
N ASP A 89 -2.39 3.92 4.60
CA ASP A 89 -1.53 3.74 3.43
C ASP A 89 -0.26 4.61 3.48
N PHE A 90 -0.21 5.63 4.34
CA PHE A 90 0.89 6.60 4.44
C PHE A 90 1.80 6.35 5.64
N PRO A 91 3.09 6.71 5.56
CA PRO A 91 3.99 6.69 6.70
C PRO A 91 3.58 7.76 7.71
N LEU A 92 3.04 7.32 8.85
CA LEU A 92 2.60 8.20 9.93
C LEU A 92 3.78 8.65 10.80
N GLY A 93 4.80 7.79 10.90
CA GLY A 93 6.07 8.09 11.56
C GLY A 93 7.23 8.14 10.58
N LEU A 94 8.20 9.01 10.84
CA LEU A 94 9.50 9.04 10.17
C LEU A 94 10.61 8.89 11.20
N ILE A 95 11.48 7.90 11.01
CA ILE A 95 12.68 7.71 11.83
C ILE A 95 13.92 7.91 10.96
N GLY A 96 14.66 8.96 11.25
CA GLY A 96 16.02 9.13 10.74
C GLY A 96 16.99 8.27 11.54
N VAL A 97 17.89 7.54 10.88
CA VAL A 97 18.96 6.78 11.52
C VAL A 97 20.29 7.38 11.12
N ALA A 98 21.02 7.92 12.10
CA ALA A 98 22.34 8.51 11.93
C ALA A 98 23.36 7.82 12.83
N SER A 99 24.64 7.89 12.43
CA SER A 99 25.78 7.52 13.29
C SER A 99 26.58 8.78 13.62
N CYS A 100 26.88 8.99 14.90
CA CYS A 100 27.73 10.11 15.33
C CYS A 100 29.19 9.67 15.31
N SER A 101 29.98 10.24 14.40
CA SER A 101 31.44 10.13 14.38
C SER A 101 32.07 11.46 14.77
N GLN A 102 33.35 11.48 15.19
CA GLN A 102 34.04 12.67 15.73
C GLN A 102 34.03 13.91 14.81
N THR A 103 33.63 13.79 13.54
CA THR A 103 33.60 14.86 12.54
C THR A 103 32.26 15.56 12.38
N ASP A 104 31.15 14.97 12.85
CA ASP A 104 29.79 15.45 12.49
C ASP A 104 29.13 16.12 13.71
N SER A 105 28.66 17.37 13.54
CA SER A 105 27.91 18.06 14.60
C SER A 105 26.43 17.63 14.60
N LEU A 106 25.81 17.52 15.79
CA LEU A 106 24.40 17.15 15.92
C LEU A 106 23.46 18.10 15.16
N THR A 107 23.82 19.38 15.06
CA THR A 107 23.09 20.39 14.29
C THR A 107 23.13 20.14 12.79
N ASP A 108 24.25 19.65 12.25
CA ASP A 108 24.35 19.31 10.83
C ASP A 108 23.52 18.06 10.52
N ILE A 109 23.51 17.06 11.40
CA ILE A 109 22.66 15.87 11.27
C ILE A 109 21.18 16.27 11.23
N LEU A 110 20.75 17.20 12.09
CA LEU A 110 19.38 17.72 12.07
C LEU A 110 19.05 18.54 10.82
N ALA A 111 19.99 19.35 10.33
CA ALA A 111 19.81 20.08 9.09
C ALA A 111 19.63 19.12 7.91
N HIS A 112 20.47 18.08 7.82
CA HIS A 112 20.34 17.02 6.82
C HIS A 112 19.02 16.25 6.95
N PHE A 113 18.61 15.92 8.18
CA PHE A 113 17.33 15.24 8.42
C PHE A 113 16.14 16.07 7.93
N ASN A 114 16.12 17.36 8.26
CA ASN A 114 15.04 18.26 7.82
C ASN A 114 15.05 18.47 6.30
N ALA A 115 16.24 18.56 5.69
CA ALA A 115 16.37 18.65 4.23
C ALA A 115 15.82 17.39 3.54
N ALA A 116 16.24 16.20 3.99
CA ALA A 116 15.79 14.93 3.43
C ALA A 116 14.29 14.69 3.68
N ARG A 117 13.75 15.12 4.83
CA ARG A 117 12.30 15.11 5.09
C ARG A 117 11.55 15.95 4.06
N ASN A 118 12.00 17.17 3.80
CA ASN A 118 11.35 18.08 2.86
C ASN A 118 11.47 17.61 1.40
N GLU A 119 12.50 16.83 1.07
CA GLU A 119 12.66 16.19 -0.23
C GLU A 119 11.64 15.06 -0.44
N LEU A 120 11.45 14.20 0.57
CA LEU A 120 10.51 13.07 0.48
C LEU A 120 9.04 13.49 0.64
N PHE A 121 8.77 14.54 1.41
CA PHE A 121 7.44 15.00 1.74
C PHE A 121 7.29 16.50 1.38
N PRO A 122 6.62 16.83 0.26
CA PRO A 122 6.44 18.21 -0.18
C PRO A 122 5.72 19.08 0.86
N THR A 123 6.03 20.37 0.86
CA THR A 123 5.40 21.36 1.74
C THR A 123 3.87 21.40 1.51
N GLY A 124 3.10 20.85 2.45
CA GLY A 124 1.64 20.73 2.37
C GLY A 124 1.10 19.31 2.58
N SER A 125 1.96 18.29 2.69
CA SER A 125 1.52 16.94 3.07
C SER A 125 1.11 16.87 4.54
N THR A 126 0.02 16.16 4.84
CA THR A 126 -0.42 15.88 6.22
C THR A 126 0.53 14.94 6.95
N TYR A 127 1.26 14.11 6.21
CA TYR A 127 2.18 13.09 6.73
C TYR A 127 3.64 13.46 6.42
N PRO A 128 4.61 13.03 7.25
CA PRO A 128 4.45 12.26 8.50
C PRO A 128 3.89 13.09 9.67
N LEU A 129 3.20 12.45 10.62
CA LEU A 129 2.64 13.11 11.81
C LEU A 129 3.71 13.31 12.90
N ALA A 130 4.57 12.31 13.11
CA ALA A 130 5.65 12.38 14.08
C ALA A 130 6.99 12.04 13.42
N THR A 131 8.04 12.76 13.80
CA THR A 131 9.38 12.58 13.23
C THR A 131 10.43 12.56 14.33
N ASN A 132 11.19 11.48 14.40
CA ASN A 132 12.33 11.36 15.31
C ASN A 132 13.60 11.02 14.52
N CYS A 133 14.76 11.46 15.00
CA CYS A 133 16.06 11.07 14.47
C CYS A 133 16.86 10.39 15.56
N PHE A 134 17.16 9.11 15.36
CA PHE A 134 17.96 8.29 16.26
C PHE A 134 19.42 8.36 15.84
N VAL A 135 20.24 8.92 16.72
CA VAL A 135 21.68 9.07 16.54
C VAL A 135 22.39 8.04 17.39
N PHE A 136 23.03 7.07 16.77
CA PHE A 136 23.80 6.04 17.48
C PHE A 136 25.25 6.50 17.66
N GLU A 137 25.76 6.48 18.89
CA GLU A 137 27.18 6.79 19.17
C GLU A 137 28.08 5.55 18.94
N GLU A 138 29.17 5.71 18.18
CA GLU A 138 30.15 4.65 17.90
C GLU A 138 31.34 4.60 18.88
N ASN A 139 31.72 5.74 19.48
CA ASN A 139 32.92 5.87 20.32
C ASN A 139 32.59 6.46 21.71
N ASP A 140 33.35 6.05 22.72
CA ASP A 140 33.14 6.39 24.14
C ASP A 140 33.64 7.80 24.56
N ASP A 141 34.25 8.53 23.63
CA ASP A 141 34.91 9.80 23.91
C ASP A 141 33.99 10.99 23.57
N ASN A 142 33.35 11.52 24.62
CA ASN A 142 32.41 12.66 24.71
C ASN A 142 30.92 12.28 24.65
N THR A 143 30.36 12.02 25.83
CA THR A 143 28.94 12.09 26.11
C THR A 143 28.39 13.50 25.84
N GLN A 144 27.97 13.81 24.61
CA GLN A 144 27.12 14.98 24.31
C GLN A 144 25.65 14.72 24.72
N LEU A 145 25.45 13.98 25.82
CA LEU A 145 24.15 13.57 26.37
C LEU A 145 23.21 14.76 26.65
N ASN A 146 23.76 15.97 26.84
CA ASN A 146 22.99 17.15 27.23
C ASN A 146 22.47 18.00 26.04
N LEU A 147 22.84 17.69 24.78
CA LEU A 147 22.34 18.45 23.61
C LEU A 147 21.13 17.81 22.93
N GLY A 148 20.91 16.50 23.08
CA GLY A 148 19.73 15.81 22.53
C GLY A 148 18.42 16.40 23.04
N ASP A 149 18.33 16.64 24.35
CA ASP A 149 17.14 17.23 24.99
C ASP A 149 16.87 18.69 24.60
N THR A 150 17.88 19.40 24.07
CA THR A 150 17.73 20.81 23.64
C THR A 150 17.23 20.95 22.21
N LEU A 151 17.29 19.88 21.41
CA LEU A 151 16.95 19.90 20.00
C LEU A 151 15.72 19.01 19.75
N PRO A 152 14.53 19.58 19.50
CA PRO A 152 13.31 18.82 19.36
C PRO A 152 13.41 17.82 18.19
N GLY A 153 13.13 16.55 18.47
CA GLY A 153 13.13 15.46 17.48
C GLY A 153 14.45 14.71 17.31
N LEU A 154 15.52 15.06 18.03
CA LEU A 154 16.78 14.30 18.04
C LEU A 154 16.91 13.47 19.32
N VAL A 155 17.17 12.17 19.19
CA VAL A 155 17.44 11.28 20.32
C VAL A 155 18.79 10.62 20.13
N VAL A 156 19.71 10.84 21.07
CA VAL A 156 21.05 10.25 21.06
C VAL A 156 21.04 8.96 21.87
N ILE A 157 21.47 7.86 21.25
CA ILE A 157 21.50 6.51 21.83
C ILE A 157 22.97 6.15 22.15
N PRO A 158 23.34 6.06 23.44
CA PRO A 158 24.72 5.82 23.85
C PRO A 158 25.28 4.44 23.49
N SER A 159 26.59 4.35 23.27
CA SER A 159 27.31 3.10 22.95
C SER A 159 27.21 2.04 24.07
N MET A 160 27.31 2.49 25.34
CA MET A 160 27.45 1.69 26.57
C MET A 160 26.15 1.11 27.15
N MET A 161 25.01 1.30 26.46
CA MET A 161 23.72 0.84 26.97
C MET A 161 23.55 -0.68 26.76
N GLY A 162 23.34 -1.43 27.85
CA GLY A 162 23.30 -2.90 27.83
C GLY A 162 22.16 -3.51 27.01
N ASN A 163 20.93 -2.99 27.17
CA ASN A 163 19.74 -3.48 26.44
C ASN A 163 19.24 -2.43 25.44
N LYS A 164 19.96 -2.26 24.32
CA LYS A 164 19.59 -1.31 23.25
C LYS A 164 18.20 -1.60 22.68
N GLN A 165 17.83 -2.87 22.53
CA GLN A 165 16.51 -3.29 22.08
C GLN A 165 15.37 -2.74 22.95
N LEU A 166 15.47 -2.88 24.28
CA LEU A 166 14.42 -2.36 25.18
C LEU A 166 14.29 -0.85 25.09
N TYR A 167 15.42 -0.14 24.98
CA TYR A 167 15.42 1.32 24.83
C TYR A 167 14.80 1.76 23.50
N VAL A 168 15.16 1.10 22.39
CA VAL A 168 14.51 1.33 21.09
C VAL A 168 13.01 1.05 21.18
N GLY A 169 12.59 0.00 21.90
CA GLY A 169 11.19 -0.28 22.18
C GLY A 169 10.47 0.87 22.91
N THR A 170 11.10 1.45 23.94
CA THR A 170 10.57 2.64 24.63
C THR A 170 10.49 3.85 23.71
N LEU A 171 11.52 4.12 22.92
CA LEU A 171 11.50 5.24 21.96
C LEU A 171 10.44 5.07 20.87
N LEU A 172 10.17 3.84 20.45
CA LEU A 172 9.07 3.53 19.53
C LEU A 172 7.70 3.72 20.20
N ALA A 173 7.55 3.35 21.48
CA ALA A 173 6.33 3.61 22.24
C ALA A 173 6.08 5.11 22.41
N ASP A 174 7.11 5.90 22.67
CA ASP A 174 7.05 7.36 22.73
C ASP A 174 6.65 7.95 21.36
N LEU A 175 7.25 7.47 20.26
CA LEU A 175 6.87 7.87 18.91
C LEU A 175 5.39 7.55 18.62
N CYS A 176 4.93 6.35 19.00
CA CYS A 176 3.53 5.97 18.88
C CYS A 176 2.61 6.91 19.68
N SER A 177 2.98 7.26 20.91
CA SER A 177 2.23 8.25 21.72
C SER A 177 2.10 9.59 20.98
N ASN A 178 3.20 10.12 20.43
CA ASN A 178 3.16 11.34 19.63
C ASN A 178 2.23 11.22 18.41
N ILE A 179 2.27 10.10 17.69
CA ILE A 179 1.36 9.84 16.55
C ILE A 179 -0.11 9.85 17.00
N LEU A 180 -0.43 9.20 18.12
CA LEU A 180 -1.79 9.19 18.67
C LEU A 180 -2.25 10.59 19.11
N GLY A 181 -1.35 11.40 19.66
CA GLY A 181 -1.61 12.80 19.99
C GLY A 181 -1.99 13.61 18.75
N GLU A 182 -1.28 13.41 17.64
CA GLU A 182 -1.58 14.06 16.35
C GLU A 182 -2.85 13.54 15.66
N PHE A 183 -3.32 12.32 15.97
CA PHE A 183 -4.66 11.90 15.55
C PHE A 183 -5.74 12.77 16.17
N ALA A 184 -5.56 13.17 17.43
CA ALA A 184 -6.53 14.03 18.11
C ALA A 184 -6.57 15.43 17.47
N THR A 185 -5.40 16.01 17.17
CA THR A 185 -5.31 17.33 16.50
C THR A 185 -5.93 17.29 15.10
N MET A 186 -5.65 16.23 14.33
CA MET A 186 -6.22 16.00 13.01
C MET A 186 -7.75 15.91 13.08
N VAL A 187 -8.30 15.12 14.01
CA VAL A 187 -9.74 14.95 14.16
C VAL A 187 -10.43 16.23 14.64
N GLN A 188 -9.83 16.96 15.58
CA GLN A 188 -10.36 18.25 16.02
C GLN A 188 -10.50 19.23 14.85
N SER A 189 -9.56 19.22 13.91
CA SER A 189 -9.65 20.01 12.68
C SER A 189 -10.80 19.57 11.77
N LEU A 190 -11.04 18.26 11.66
CA LEU A 190 -12.09 17.66 10.82
C LEU A 190 -13.49 17.78 11.41
N GLU A 191 -13.61 17.80 12.74
CA GLU A 191 -14.88 18.01 13.46
C GLU A 191 -15.34 19.47 13.40
N SER A 192 -14.42 20.40 13.11
CA SER A 192 -14.80 21.79 12.85
C SER A 192 -15.78 21.87 11.67
N PRO A 193 -16.76 22.81 11.68
CA PRO A 193 -17.71 22.96 10.58
C PRO A 193 -17.03 23.12 9.22
N LEU A 194 -15.95 23.89 9.15
CA LEU A 194 -15.15 24.07 7.94
C LEU A 194 -14.42 22.79 7.54
N GLY A 195 -13.80 22.08 8.48
CA GLY A 195 -13.15 20.80 8.21
C GLY A 195 -14.11 19.75 7.65
N ASN A 196 -15.31 19.67 8.21
CA ASN A 196 -16.35 18.77 7.74
C ASN A 196 -16.91 19.17 6.35
N GLU A 197 -16.89 20.45 6.00
CA GLU A 197 -17.20 20.91 4.63
C GLU A 197 -16.10 20.49 3.64
N TYR A 198 -14.82 20.68 3.99
CA TYR A 198 -13.69 20.24 3.15
C TYR A 198 -13.69 18.72 2.93
N LEU A 199 -14.00 17.94 3.96
CA LEU A 199 -14.08 16.49 3.90
C LEU A 199 -15.20 15.99 2.96
N ASN A 200 -16.23 16.81 2.74
CA ASN A 200 -17.34 16.52 1.83
C ASN A 200 -17.23 17.25 0.47
N ALA A 201 -16.17 18.03 0.24
CA ALA A 201 -16.01 18.85 -0.97
C ALA A 201 -15.69 18.02 -2.24
N ALA A 202 -15.00 16.88 -2.08
CA ALA A 202 -14.59 16.00 -3.18
C ALA A 202 -14.71 14.52 -2.76
N ILE A 203 -14.65 13.58 -3.71
CA ILE A 203 -14.63 12.13 -3.40
C ILE A 203 -13.38 11.79 -2.56
N PHE A 204 -12.23 12.36 -2.94
CA PHE A 204 -10.96 12.26 -2.24
C PHE A 204 -10.52 13.67 -1.82
N PRO A 205 -10.83 14.11 -0.59
CA PRO A 205 -10.53 15.46 -0.13
C PRO A 205 -9.07 15.58 0.32
N SER A 206 -8.44 16.72 0.03
CA SER A 206 -7.18 17.16 0.62
C SER A 206 -7.46 18.21 1.69
N ILE A 207 -7.00 17.99 2.93
CA ILE A 207 -7.13 18.99 4.00
C ILE A 207 -6.07 20.07 3.76
N PRO A 208 -6.45 21.36 3.67
CA PRO A 208 -5.47 22.45 3.63
C PRO A 208 -4.70 22.49 4.97
N PRO A 209 -3.42 22.89 4.97
CA PRO A 209 -2.64 22.98 6.20
C PRO A 209 -3.35 23.86 7.24
N ALA A 210 -3.21 23.55 8.53
CA ALA A 210 -3.92 24.23 9.63
C ALA A 210 -3.69 25.76 9.67
N SER A 211 -2.64 26.27 9.03
CA SER A 211 -2.36 27.69 8.83
C SER A 211 -3.32 28.40 7.87
N GLU A 212 -3.94 27.66 6.96
CA GLU A 212 -4.85 28.18 5.92
C GLU A 212 -6.33 28.04 6.31
N ILE A 213 -6.64 27.28 7.35
CA ILE A 213 -8.00 27.17 7.89
C ILE A 213 -8.28 28.47 8.68
N PRO A 214 -9.28 29.28 8.28
CA PRO A 214 -9.62 30.49 9.01
C PRO A 214 -9.97 30.13 10.46
N LYS A 215 -9.23 30.70 11.42
CA LYS A 215 -9.59 30.58 12.84
C LYS A 215 -10.99 31.16 13.04
N SER A 216 -11.86 30.42 13.73
CA SER A 216 -13.19 30.94 14.10
C SER A 216 -13.03 32.26 14.86
N LEU A 217 -13.76 33.29 14.46
CA LEU A 217 -13.66 34.65 15.01
C LEU A 217 -14.24 34.80 16.43
N ASP A 218 -14.66 33.70 17.08
CA ASP A 218 -15.45 33.76 18.30
C ASP A 218 -14.66 33.79 19.63
N VAL A 219 -13.32 33.72 19.62
CA VAL A 219 -12.58 33.56 20.89
C VAL A 219 -11.70 34.76 21.31
N GLU A 220 -11.45 35.75 20.44
CA GLU A 220 -10.61 36.90 20.84
C GLU A 220 -11.18 38.26 20.42
N SER A 221 -12.16 38.76 21.19
CA SER A 221 -12.33 40.21 21.35
C SER A 221 -13.00 40.56 22.70
N PRO A 222 -12.24 40.93 23.75
CA PRO A 222 -12.81 41.41 25.01
C PRO A 222 -13.26 42.89 24.93
N MET A 223 -13.80 43.33 23.78
CA MET A 223 -14.28 44.70 23.61
C MET A 223 -15.28 44.82 22.44
N ARG A 224 -16.55 44.49 22.66
CA ARG A 224 -17.69 44.98 21.83
C ARG A 224 -19.04 44.75 22.51
N SER A 225 -19.20 45.28 23.72
CA SER A 225 -20.49 45.38 24.40
C SER A 225 -21.26 46.64 23.94
N SER A 226 -21.87 46.66 22.74
CA SER A 226 -22.86 47.70 22.39
C SER A 226 -23.60 47.56 21.04
N LEU A 227 -23.79 46.36 20.48
CA LEU A 227 -24.69 46.21 19.32
C LEU A 227 -25.66 45.03 19.50
N PRO A 228 -26.95 45.19 19.15
CA PRO A 228 -27.92 44.12 19.29
C PRO A 228 -27.64 43.00 18.26
N PRO A 229 -27.84 41.72 18.61
CA PRO A 229 -27.51 40.61 17.73
C PRO A 229 -28.48 40.59 16.53
N LEU A 230 -27.92 40.55 15.32
CA LEU A 230 -28.67 40.23 14.12
C LEU A 230 -29.02 38.73 14.14
N PRO A 231 -30.23 38.32 13.71
CA PRO A 231 -30.65 36.92 13.77
C PRO A 231 -29.88 36.09 12.75
N SER A 232 -29.00 35.22 13.24
CA SER A 232 -28.38 34.15 12.45
C SER A 232 -29.41 33.06 12.19
N PHE A 233 -30.02 33.06 11.00
CA PHE A 233 -30.75 31.91 10.49
C PHE A 233 -29.75 30.85 10.03
N ASN A 234 -29.26 30.03 10.95
CA ASN A 234 -28.66 28.73 10.62
C ASN A 234 -29.41 27.65 11.40
N SER A 235 -30.06 26.76 10.65
CA SER A 235 -30.86 25.66 11.17
C SER A 235 -29.96 24.56 11.73
N GLN A 236 -29.80 24.51 13.05
CA GLN A 236 -29.43 23.30 13.79
C GLN A 236 -30.70 22.47 14.06
N PRO A 237 -30.65 21.12 14.06
CA PRO A 237 -31.55 20.33 14.87
C PRO A 237 -30.88 20.07 16.24
N ASP A 238 -31.44 20.66 17.29
CA ASP A 238 -31.07 20.38 18.68
C ASP A 238 -31.40 18.92 19.06
N LEU A 239 -30.40 18.25 19.62
CA LEU A 239 -30.49 16.93 20.22
C LEU A 239 -31.12 17.04 21.63
N GLN A 240 -32.45 17.23 21.73
CA GLN A 240 -33.16 17.13 23.01
C GLN A 240 -34.53 16.44 22.91
N THR A 241 -34.90 15.81 24.03
CA THR A 241 -35.85 14.71 24.19
C THR A 241 -37.36 15.08 24.12
N ARG A 242 -38.11 14.28 23.34
CA ARG A 242 -39.55 13.88 23.46
C ARG A 242 -40.56 14.78 24.22
N SER A 243 -41.51 15.41 23.48
CA SER A 243 -42.98 15.38 23.79
C SER A 243 -43.91 16.02 22.72
N LYS A 244 -44.87 15.22 22.22
CA LYS A 244 -46.25 15.43 21.68
C LYS A 244 -46.73 16.77 20.99
N THR A 245 -47.11 16.62 19.69
CA THR A 245 -48.26 17.19 18.90
C THR A 245 -48.33 18.70 18.50
N PRO A 246 -49.12 19.11 17.47
CA PRO A 246 -49.21 18.62 16.08
C PRO A 246 -49.17 19.74 14.99
N THR A 247 -48.83 19.34 13.74
CA THR A 247 -49.08 19.92 12.39
C THR A 247 -49.63 21.35 12.20
N GLN A 248 -49.07 22.11 11.24
CA GLN A 248 -49.83 22.76 10.14
C GLN A 248 -48.99 23.00 8.85
N LEU A 249 -49.65 22.79 7.71
CA LEU A 249 -49.25 23.12 6.33
C LEU A 249 -49.38 24.63 6.06
N ALA A 250 -48.66 25.19 5.06
CA ALA A 250 -49.26 25.72 3.81
C ALA A 250 -48.38 26.72 3.01
N LEU A 251 -48.59 26.63 1.68
CA LEU A 251 -48.67 27.70 0.66
C LEU A 251 -47.42 28.19 -0.11
N LYS A 252 -47.39 27.77 -1.38
CA LYS A 252 -46.68 28.36 -2.53
C LYS A 252 -47.38 29.65 -3.00
N ARG A 253 -46.61 30.63 -3.51
CA ARG A 253 -47.12 31.81 -4.24
C ARG A 253 -46.51 31.89 -5.64
N ASN A 254 -47.38 31.87 -6.65
CA ASN A 254 -47.12 32.28 -8.03
C ASN A 254 -47.43 33.79 -8.17
N SER A 255 -46.74 34.48 -9.06
CA SER A 255 -47.16 35.79 -9.58
C SER A 255 -47.05 35.84 -11.11
N SER A 256 -48.01 36.55 -11.70
CA SER A 256 -48.36 36.66 -13.12
C SER A 256 -47.80 37.95 -13.75
N LEU A 257 -47.47 37.90 -15.05
CA LEU A 257 -47.14 39.07 -15.89
C LEU A 257 -48.16 39.19 -17.04
N GLY A 258 -48.57 40.43 -17.33
CA GLY A 258 -49.57 40.84 -18.32
C GLY A 258 -49.04 41.05 -19.75
N PRO A 259 -49.89 41.53 -20.71
CA PRO A 259 -49.73 41.29 -22.15
C PRO A 259 -49.07 42.43 -22.99
N VAL A 260 -48.63 42.04 -24.19
CA VAL A 260 -47.72 42.61 -25.23
C VAL A 260 -48.31 43.79 -26.07
N PRO A 261 -47.54 44.50 -26.94
CA PRO A 261 -47.46 44.16 -28.40
C PRO A 261 -46.07 44.41 -29.08
N PRO A 262 -45.84 44.04 -30.38
CA PRO A 262 -44.64 43.30 -30.82
C PRO A 262 -43.64 44.08 -31.70
N SER A 263 -42.38 43.63 -31.73
CA SER A 263 -41.37 44.02 -32.73
C SER A 263 -40.66 42.78 -33.29
N PRO A 264 -40.42 42.67 -34.62
CA PRO A 264 -39.95 41.44 -35.25
C PRO A 264 -38.44 41.49 -35.48
N TYR A 265 -37.66 40.80 -34.64
CA TYR A 265 -36.32 40.34 -35.03
C TYR A 265 -36.18 38.87 -34.63
N ARG A 266 -36.08 38.03 -35.67
CA ARG A 266 -35.84 36.59 -35.55
C ARG A 266 -34.36 36.38 -35.25
N HIS A 267 -34.05 35.89 -34.05
CA HIS A 267 -32.82 35.14 -33.83
C HIS A 267 -33.18 33.80 -33.20
N SER A 268 -32.88 32.74 -33.94
CA SER A 268 -32.94 31.35 -33.53
C SER A 268 -31.84 31.08 -32.49
N SER A 269 -32.22 30.85 -31.24
CA SER A 269 -31.33 30.23 -30.25
C SER A 269 -31.76 28.78 -30.03
N LEU A 270 -30.90 27.86 -30.45
CA LEU A 270 -30.93 26.44 -30.12
C LEU A 270 -31.07 26.24 -28.59
N PRO A 271 -31.77 25.20 -28.11
CA PRO A 271 -31.79 24.87 -26.69
C PRO A 271 -30.39 24.37 -26.29
N ALA A 272 -29.69 25.17 -25.47
CA ALA A 272 -28.50 24.69 -24.79
C ALA A 272 -28.90 23.53 -23.85
N PRO A 273 -28.16 22.41 -23.83
CA PRO A 273 -28.43 21.36 -22.87
C PRO A 273 -28.21 21.92 -21.46
N ALA A 274 -29.16 21.67 -20.57
CA ALA A 274 -29.04 22.01 -19.16
C ALA A 274 -27.78 21.35 -18.61
N ALA A 275 -26.70 22.12 -18.47
CA ALA A 275 -25.58 21.73 -17.66
C ALA A 275 -26.12 21.52 -16.24
N LYS A 276 -26.19 20.27 -15.80
CA LYS A 276 -26.37 19.93 -14.40
C LYS A 276 -25.16 20.51 -13.67
N LYS A 277 -25.27 21.76 -13.23
CA LYS A 277 -24.31 22.44 -12.39
C LYS A 277 -24.24 21.61 -11.10
N ARG A 278 -23.20 20.78 -10.96
CA ARG A 278 -22.90 20.08 -9.71
C ARG A 278 -22.85 21.14 -8.63
N GLN A 279 -23.77 21.04 -7.68
CA GLN A 279 -23.87 21.98 -6.58
C GLN A 279 -22.80 21.63 -5.55
N ASN A 280 -21.54 21.88 -5.89
CA ASN A 280 -20.44 21.95 -4.93
C ASN A 280 -20.50 23.35 -4.32
N ALA A 281 -21.42 23.54 -3.38
CA ALA A 281 -21.53 24.76 -2.60
C ALA A 281 -21.09 24.44 -1.16
N ILE A 282 -19.94 24.98 -0.78
CA ILE A 282 -19.56 25.21 0.61
C ILE A 282 -20.74 25.94 1.29
N GLY A 283 -21.22 25.45 2.44
CA GLY A 283 -22.43 25.94 3.12
C GLY A 283 -23.69 25.06 3.04
N ALA A 284 -23.62 23.84 2.51
CA ALA A 284 -24.69 22.84 2.66
C ALA A 284 -24.47 21.98 3.92
N VAL A 285 -25.54 21.58 4.61
CA VAL A 285 -25.47 20.67 5.77
C VAL A 285 -24.71 19.40 5.38
N SER A 286 -23.46 19.33 5.83
CA SER A 286 -22.50 18.33 5.42
C SER A 286 -22.67 17.06 6.26
N SER A 287 -22.78 15.89 5.62
CA SER A 287 -23.02 14.63 6.34
C SER A 287 -21.78 14.20 7.14
N HIS A 288 -21.97 13.77 8.38
CA HIS A 288 -20.88 13.28 9.23
C HIS A 288 -20.48 11.82 8.94
N GLY A 289 -21.09 11.16 7.94
CA GLY A 289 -20.82 9.75 7.65
C GLY A 289 -19.35 9.49 7.29
N ARG A 290 -18.74 10.38 6.51
CA ARG A 290 -17.32 10.28 6.13
C ARG A 290 -16.39 10.58 7.31
N LEU A 291 -16.77 11.50 8.19
CA LEU A 291 -16.05 11.78 9.44
C LEU A 291 -16.03 10.55 10.36
N PHE A 292 -17.18 9.88 10.54
CA PHE A 292 -17.26 8.63 11.31
C PHE A 292 -16.36 7.54 10.74
N LYS A 293 -16.24 7.45 9.40
CA LYS A 293 -15.31 6.52 8.75
C LYS A 293 -13.87 6.84 9.15
N VAL A 294 -13.43 8.09 9.02
CA VAL A 294 -12.06 8.51 9.39
C VAL A 294 -11.78 8.25 10.87
N LEU A 295 -12.74 8.54 11.75
CA LEU A 295 -12.64 8.18 13.17
C LEU A 295 -12.41 6.68 13.36
N GLY A 296 -13.17 5.84 12.65
CA GLY A 296 -12.98 4.39 12.64
C GLY A 296 -11.58 3.96 12.21
N ASP A 297 -11.01 4.57 11.16
CA ASP A 297 -9.64 4.30 10.72
C ASP A 297 -8.61 4.64 11.80
N LEU A 298 -8.74 5.80 12.44
CA LEU A 298 -7.81 6.27 13.45
C LEU A 298 -7.89 5.44 14.75
N PHE A 299 -9.09 5.05 15.19
CA PHE A 299 -9.24 4.13 16.32
C PHE A 299 -8.69 2.73 16.02
N LEU A 300 -8.85 2.25 14.77
CA LEU A 300 -8.27 0.97 14.35
C LEU A 300 -6.74 1.01 14.37
N LEU A 301 -6.14 2.10 13.88
CA LEU A 301 -4.68 2.33 13.94
C LEU A 301 -4.17 2.50 15.38
N ALA A 302 -4.99 3.09 16.26
CA ALA A 302 -4.69 3.21 17.69
C ALA A 302 -4.82 1.88 18.46
N GLY A 303 -5.14 0.76 17.80
CA GLY A 303 -5.31 -0.54 18.45
C GLY A 303 -6.60 -0.67 19.29
N ARG A 304 -7.51 0.31 19.22
CA ARG A 304 -8.80 0.34 19.94
C ARG A 304 -9.93 -0.18 19.06
N THR A 305 -10.00 -1.51 18.92
CA THR A 305 -10.92 -2.18 17.99
C THR A 305 -12.39 -2.00 18.35
N MET A 306 -12.72 -1.95 19.63
CA MET A 306 -14.10 -1.77 20.11
C MET A 306 -14.68 -0.42 19.67
N ASP A 307 -13.93 0.66 19.88
CA ASP A 307 -14.35 2.00 19.46
C ASP A 307 -14.41 2.10 17.93
N ALA A 308 -13.42 1.53 17.24
CA ALA A 308 -13.40 1.48 15.78
C ALA A 308 -14.67 0.79 15.23
N SER A 309 -15.09 -0.33 15.83
CA SER A 309 -16.29 -1.07 15.42
C SER A 309 -17.56 -0.22 15.51
N VAL A 310 -17.70 0.60 16.56
CA VAL A 310 -18.85 1.51 16.72
C VAL A 310 -18.87 2.53 15.59
N TRP A 311 -17.76 3.26 15.40
CA TRP A 311 -17.69 4.34 14.41
C TRP A 311 -17.83 3.83 12.97
N TYR A 312 -17.23 2.70 12.62
CA TYR A 312 -17.43 2.12 11.29
C TYR A 312 -18.87 1.66 11.06
N THR A 313 -19.55 1.14 12.08
CA THR A 313 -20.95 0.73 11.96
C THR A 313 -21.85 1.94 11.72
N GLU A 314 -21.63 3.03 12.45
CA GLU A 314 -22.35 4.30 12.24
C GLU A 314 -22.07 4.92 10.86
N ALA A 315 -20.81 4.88 10.43
CA ALA A 315 -20.41 5.28 9.09
C ALA A 315 -21.11 4.44 8.01
N ALA A 316 -21.11 3.12 8.15
CA ALA A 316 -21.73 2.20 7.19
C ALA A 316 -23.25 2.39 7.09
N VAL A 317 -23.93 2.78 8.18
CA VAL A 317 -25.36 3.11 8.16
C VAL A 317 -25.62 4.43 7.43
N THR A 318 -24.76 5.43 7.63
CA THR A 318 -24.91 6.79 7.10
C THR A 318 -24.52 6.89 5.61
N LEU A 319 -23.50 6.15 5.17
CA LEU A 319 -22.88 6.24 3.83
C LEU A 319 -23.61 5.43 2.73
N LYS A 320 -24.87 5.01 2.96
CA LYS A 320 -25.64 4.23 1.97
C LYS A 320 -26.05 5.03 0.72
N GLY A 321 -25.78 6.33 0.68
CA GLY A 321 -26.10 7.22 -0.44
C GLY A 321 -25.24 6.95 -1.69
N PRO A 322 -25.74 7.26 -2.89
CA PRO A 322 -25.02 7.01 -4.15
C PRO A 322 -23.75 7.85 -4.32
N LEU A 323 -23.61 8.95 -3.57
CA LEU A 323 -22.44 9.84 -3.62
C LEU A 323 -21.26 9.29 -2.81
N ASP A 324 -21.50 8.35 -1.90
CA ASP A 324 -20.54 7.88 -0.90
C ASP A 324 -20.21 6.38 -1.03
N ILE A 325 -20.50 5.78 -2.19
CA ILE A 325 -20.29 4.35 -2.45
C ILE A 325 -18.85 3.90 -2.12
N VAL A 326 -17.85 4.70 -2.50
CA VAL A 326 -16.43 4.42 -2.27
C VAL A 326 -16.08 4.48 -0.77
N TRP A 327 -16.64 5.44 -0.04
CA TRP A 327 -16.46 5.58 1.41
C TRP A 327 -17.16 4.47 2.19
N HIS A 328 -18.35 4.07 1.74
CA HIS A 328 -19.07 2.93 2.28
C HIS A 328 -18.28 1.63 2.09
N ALA A 329 -17.70 1.41 0.91
CA ALA A 329 -16.85 0.27 0.63
C ALA A 329 -15.64 0.22 1.58
N SER A 330 -14.96 1.35 1.79
CA SER A 330 -13.81 1.39 2.70
C SER A 330 -14.19 1.18 4.17
N ALA A 331 -15.37 1.63 4.61
CA ALA A 331 -15.85 1.33 5.97
C ALA A 331 -16.09 -0.18 6.18
N LEU A 332 -16.59 -0.88 5.15
CA LEU A 332 -16.76 -2.34 5.18
C LEU A 332 -15.41 -3.08 5.23
N GLU A 333 -14.38 -2.59 4.55
CA GLU A 333 -13.02 -3.14 4.66
C GLU A 333 -12.45 -3.00 6.09
N GLY A 334 -12.69 -1.86 6.74
CA GLY A 334 -12.35 -1.64 8.14
C GLY A 334 -13.06 -2.62 9.09
N LEU A 335 -14.38 -2.78 8.92
CA LEU A 335 -15.19 -3.76 9.67
C LEU A 335 -14.77 -5.21 9.42
N ALA A 336 -14.24 -5.53 8.25
CA ALA A 336 -13.69 -6.84 7.94
C ALA A 336 -12.32 -7.08 8.63
N THR A 337 -11.57 -6.01 8.89
CA THR A 337 -10.23 -6.10 9.51
C THR A 337 -10.29 -6.30 11.02
N ILE A 338 -11.27 -5.68 11.70
CA ILE A 338 -11.41 -5.71 13.16
C ILE A 338 -11.43 -7.14 13.76
N PRO A 339 -12.28 -8.08 13.29
CA PRO A 339 -12.35 -9.41 13.89
C PRO A 339 -11.04 -10.20 13.82
N VAL A 340 -10.21 -9.94 12.81
CA VAL A 340 -8.90 -10.60 12.65
C VAL A 340 -7.89 -10.06 13.67
N VAL A 341 -7.87 -8.75 13.87
CA VAL A 341 -6.99 -8.10 14.87
C VAL A 341 -7.38 -8.53 16.28
N GLU A 342 -8.68 -8.60 16.58
CA GLU A 342 -9.22 -9.06 17.87
C GLU A 342 -8.94 -10.54 18.13
N ALA A 343 -9.09 -11.39 17.11
CA ALA A 343 -8.78 -12.81 17.24
C ALA A 343 -7.28 -13.05 17.48
N TRP A 344 -6.41 -12.26 16.83
CA TRP A 344 -4.97 -12.30 17.07
C TRP A 344 -4.61 -11.85 18.49
N SER A 345 -5.16 -10.73 18.96
CA SER A 345 -4.87 -10.22 20.30
C SER A 345 -5.37 -11.17 21.39
N SER A 346 -6.52 -11.81 21.16
CA SER A 346 -7.08 -12.84 22.04
C SER A 346 -6.25 -14.12 22.07
N THR A 347 -5.49 -14.41 21.01
CA THR A 347 -4.60 -15.58 20.95
C THR A 347 -3.32 -15.37 21.77
N GLN A 348 -2.83 -14.12 21.85
CA GLN A 348 -1.68 -13.76 22.69
C GLN A 348 -2.01 -13.85 24.18
N ASN A 349 -3.28 -13.70 24.54
CA ASN A 349 -3.79 -13.90 25.89
C ASN A 349 -4.20 -15.38 26.04
N ILE A 350 -3.70 -16.08 27.07
CA ILE A 350 -3.73 -17.55 27.24
C ILE A 350 -5.15 -18.21 27.24
N ASN A 351 -6.25 -17.47 27.08
CA ASN A 351 -7.63 -17.92 27.30
C ASN A 351 -8.61 -17.81 26.11
N GLY A 352 -8.15 -17.74 24.86
CA GLY A 352 -9.04 -17.68 23.69
C GLY A 352 -9.80 -18.99 23.40
N LEU A 353 -10.96 -19.20 24.04
CA LEU A 353 -11.94 -20.20 23.61
C LEU A 353 -12.54 -19.77 22.26
N LEU A 354 -12.24 -20.54 21.21
CA LEU A 354 -12.89 -20.42 19.90
C LEU A 354 -14.38 -20.74 20.06
N GLY A 355 -15.25 -19.74 19.88
CA GLY A 355 -16.70 -19.95 19.84
C GLY A 355 -17.11 -20.79 18.63
N ASP A 356 -18.23 -21.52 18.76
CA ASP A 356 -18.77 -22.51 17.79
C ASP A 356 -19.16 -21.96 16.40
N LYS A 357 -18.99 -20.67 16.11
CA LYS A 357 -19.26 -20.08 14.79
C LYS A 357 -17.96 -19.61 14.17
N GLU A 358 -17.63 -20.14 13.00
CA GLU A 358 -16.51 -19.69 12.18
C GLU A 358 -16.76 -18.24 11.68
N PRO A 359 -16.12 -17.21 12.25
CA PRO A 359 -16.46 -15.81 11.96
C PRO A 359 -15.85 -15.32 10.65
N TRP A 360 -15.06 -16.14 9.96
CA TRP A 360 -14.39 -15.78 8.71
C TRP A 360 -15.39 -15.56 7.55
N MET A 361 -16.55 -16.21 7.57
CA MET A 361 -17.60 -15.98 6.57
C MET A 361 -18.13 -14.53 6.64
N GLU A 362 -18.31 -13.99 7.85
CA GLU A 362 -18.75 -12.60 8.01
C GLU A 362 -17.70 -11.59 7.56
N VAL A 363 -16.41 -11.95 7.65
CA VAL A 363 -15.31 -11.16 7.10
C VAL A 363 -15.34 -11.21 5.57
N ALA A 364 -15.48 -12.39 4.99
CA ALA A 364 -15.58 -12.58 3.55
C ALA A 364 -16.79 -11.84 2.96
N ASP A 365 -17.96 -11.92 3.59
CA ASP A 365 -19.19 -11.25 3.13
C ASP A 365 -19.03 -9.72 3.08
N LYS A 366 -18.38 -9.12 4.08
CA LYS A 366 -18.10 -7.68 4.09
C LYS A 366 -17.14 -7.28 2.96
N LEU A 367 -16.12 -8.11 2.69
CA LEU A 367 -15.17 -7.87 1.59
C LEU A 367 -15.83 -8.04 0.22
N VAL A 368 -16.70 -9.03 0.04
CA VAL A 368 -17.47 -9.21 -1.20
C VAL A 368 -18.36 -7.99 -1.45
N GLN A 369 -19.02 -7.46 -0.41
CA GLN A 369 -19.80 -6.23 -0.51
C GLN A 369 -18.92 -5.03 -0.89
N ALA A 370 -17.75 -4.86 -0.24
CA ALA A 370 -16.81 -3.79 -0.56
C ALA A 370 -16.33 -3.85 -2.02
N ILE A 371 -15.93 -5.04 -2.50
CA ILE A 371 -15.50 -5.27 -3.90
C ILE A 371 -16.63 -4.90 -4.87
N SER A 372 -17.87 -5.30 -4.58
CA SER A 372 -19.03 -4.94 -5.40
C SER A 372 -19.22 -3.42 -5.47
N LEU A 373 -19.08 -2.72 -4.36
CA LEU A 373 -19.24 -1.26 -4.31
C LEU A 373 -18.13 -0.53 -5.07
N TYR A 374 -16.87 -0.94 -4.92
CA TYR A 374 -15.77 -0.36 -5.71
C TYR A 374 -15.95 -0.58 -7.20
N SER A 375 -16.36 -1.78 -7.62
CA SER A 375 -16.63 -2.07 -9.02
C SER A 375 -17.76 -1.20 -9.61
N LYS A 376 -18.80 -0.91 -8.81
CA LYS A 376 -19.91 -0.03 -9.20
C LYS A 376 -19.50 1.44 -9.27
N ALA A 377 -18.59 1.87 -8.40
CA ALA A 377 -18.12 3.25 -8.37
C ALA A 377 -17.28 3.62 -9.61
N ALA A 378 -16.71 2.63 -10.31
CA ALA A 378 -15.88 2.87 -11.49
C ALA A 378 -16.67 3.10 -12.79
N SER A 379 -17.93 3.49 -12.69
CA SER A 379 -18.74 3.82 -13.86
C SER A 379 -18.13 5.03 -14.60
N PRO A 380 -17.95 4.96 -15.94
CA PRO A 380 -17.19 5.93 -16.75
C PRO A 380 -17.82 7.33 -16.88
N SER A 381 -18.86 7.63 -16.09
CA SER A 381 -19.52 8.93 -16.06
C SER A 381 -18.86 9.96 -15.15
N ASP A 382 -17.94 9.52 -14.28
CA ASP A 382 -17.18 10.38 -13.37
C ASP A 382 -15.75 10.58 -13.87
N GLY A 383 -15.24 11.81 -13.74
CA GLY A 383 -14.06 12.32 -14.44
C GLY A 383 -12.81 11.42 -14.37
N GLU A 384 -12.08 11.42 -15.49
CA GLU A 384 -10.90 10.58 -15.79
C GLU A 384 -9.79 10.60 -14.72
N THR A 385 -9.76 11.61 -13.85
CA THR A 385 -8.67 11.85 -12.88
C THR A 385 -8.65 10.88 -11.70
N ASN A 386 -9.79 10.31 -11.29
CA ASN A 386 -9.88 9.48 -10.07
C ASN A 386 -9.82 7.98 -10.37
N PHE A 387 -9.82 7.60 -11.64
CA PHE A 387 -9.90 6.20 -12.05
C PHE A 387 -8.68 5.37 -11.62
N PRO A 388 -7.42 5.86 -11.70
CA PRO A 388 -6.25 5.12 -11.22
C PRO A 388 -6.34 4.76 -9.74
N ILE A 389 -6.69 5.75 -8.91
CA ILE A 389 -6.87 5.58 -7.47
C ILE A 389 -7.94 4.53 -7.20
N LEU A 390 -9.10 4.62 -7.86
CA LEU A 390 -10.18 3.67 -7.66
C LEU A 390 -9.83 2.25 -8.10
N ALA A 391 -9.11 2.10 -9.21
CA ALA A 391 -8.59 0.81 -9.66
C ALA A 391 -7.62 0.20 -8.64
N GLY A 392 -6.78 1.03 -8.01
CA GLY A 392 -5.91 0.63 -6.90
C GLY A 392 -6.70 0.16 -5.67
N LEU A 393 -7.72 0.92 -5.26
CA LEU A 393 -8.60 0.54 -4.14
C LEU A 393 -9.31 -0.80 -4.40
N TYR A 394 -9.87 -0.97 -5.60
CA TYR A 394 -10.53 -2.21 -6.03
C TYR A 394 -9.57 -3.40 -5.99
N SER A 395 -8.40 -3.26 -6.61
CA SER A 395 -7.39 -4.33 -6.69
C SER A 395 -6.93 -4.74 -5.28
N ARG A 396 -6.65 -3.77 -4.39
CA ARG A 396 -6.29 -4.04 -2.98
C ARG A 396 -7.41 -4.73 -2.20
N ALA A 397 -8.67 -4.38 -2.43
CA ALA A 397 -9.81 -5.04 -1.80
C ALA A 397 -9.93 -6.52 -2.23
N VAL A 398 -9.74 -6.81 -3.53
CA VAL A 398 -9.73 -8.18 -4.06
C VAL A 398 -8.56 -8.98 -3.51
N LEU A 399 -7.36 -8.40 -3.46
CA LEU A 399 -6.19 -9.04 -2.85
C LEU A 399 -6.42 -9.35 -1.38
N ARG A 400 -7.04 -8.42 -0.63
CA ARG A 400 -7.32 -8.62 0.80
C ARG A 400 -8.29 -9.77 1.01
N HIS A 401 -9.36 -9.84 0.22
CA HIS A 401 -10.29 -10.98 0.26
C HIS A 401 -9.60 -12.30 -0.09
N SER A 402 -8.76 -12.30 -1.13
CA SER A 402 -8.00 -13.49 -1.54
C SER A 402 -7.08 -13.97 -0.42
N ILE A 403 -6.34 -13.05 0.22
CA ILE A 403 -5.43 -13.36 1.33
C ILE A 403 -6.20 -13.92 2.52
N ALA A 404 -7.36 -13.35 2.88
CA ALA A 404 -8.18 -13.85 3.98
C ALA A 404 -8.60 -15.31 3.78
N LEU A 405 -9.07 -15.65 2.58
CA LEU A 405 -9.44 -17.03 2.25
C LEU A 405 -8.21 -17.95 2.22
N TYR A 406 -7.11 -17.47 1.65
CA TYR A 406 -5.85 -18.22 1.57
C TYR A 406 -5.24 -18.51 2.96
N SER A 407 -5.24 -17.54 3.87
CA SER A 407 -4.70 -17.72 5.22
C SER A 407 -5.52 -18.73 6.02
N VAL A 408 -6.86 -18.69 5.92
CA VAL A 408 -7.73 -19.69 6.55
C VAL A 408 -7.51 -21.07 5.94
N TRP A 409 -7.43 -21.14 4.60
CA TRP A 409 -7.21 -22.38 3.87
C TRP A 409 -5.86 -23.03 4.19
N SER A 410 -4.77 -22.26 4.18
CA SER A 410 -3.41 -22.76 4.44
C SER A 410 -3.15 -23.08 5.91
N ALA A 411 -3.81 -22.37 6.84
CA ALA A 411 -3.71 -22.62 8.28
C ALA A 411 -4.63 -23.75 8.79
N LYS A 412 -5.38 -24.42 7.91
CA LYS A 412 -6.34 -25.49 8.25
C LYS A 412 -7.52 -25.01 9.12
N GLY A 413 -7.93 -23.76 8.96
CA GLY A 413 -9.08 -23.18 9.64
C GLY A 413 -8.80 -21.80 10.25
N TRP A 414 -9.78 -21.31 11.02
CA TRP A 414 -9.69 -20.04 11.73
C TRP A 414 -8.94 -20.21 13.04
N GLY A 415 -7.68 -19.76 13.10
CA GLY A 415 -6.85 -19.93 14.29
C GLY A 415 -5.56 -19.12 14.29
N PRO A 416 -4.70 -19.30 15.31
CA PRO A 416 -3.50 -18.50 15.55
C PRO A 416 -2.60 -18.33 14.33
N HIS A 417 -2.39 -19.42 13.59
CA HIS A 417 -1.55 -19.44 12.39
C HIS A 417 -2.16 -18.61 11.24
N ALA A 418 -3.49 -18.63 11.09
CA ALA A 418 -4.19 -17.81 10.08
C ALA A 418 -4.06 -16.33 10.43
N PHE A 419 -4.21 -15.96 11.71
CA PHE A 419 -4.11 -14.58 12.17
C PHE A 419 -2.69 -14.04 12.03
N GLY A 420 -1.68 -14.84 12.41
CA GLY A 420 -0.28 -14.48 12.24
C GLY A 420 0.05 -14.18 10.78
N GLN A 421 -0.42 -15.01 9.84
CA GLN A 421 -0.26 -14.74 8.40
C GLN A 421 -1.00 -13.48 7.95
N MET A 422 -2.22 -13.22 8.41
CA MET A 422 -2.97 -12.02 8.03
C MET A 422 -2.34 -10.71 8.56
N LEU A 423 -1.59 -10.77 9.66
CA LEU A 423 -0.99 -9.61 10.33
C LEU A 423 0.49 -9.41 10.00
N GLN A 424 1.35 -10.41 10.15
CA GLN A 424 2.80 -10.25 10.12
C GLN A 424 3.40 -10.65 8.77
N THR A 425 2.85 -11.69 8.16
CA THR A 425 3.43 -12.30 6.97
C THR A 425 2.49 -12.13 5.80
N GLY A 426 2.55 -10.97 5.14
CA GLY A 426 2.08 -10.93 3.76
C GLY A 426 2.76 -12.10 3.02
N LEU A 427 1.95 -12.93 2.35
CA LEU A 427 2.26 -14.27 1.83
C LEU A 427 3.76 -14.59 1.90
N ALA A 428 4.17 -15.46 2.83
CA ALA A 428 5.53 -15.98 2.85
C ALA A 428 5.83 -16.53 1.44
N LEU A 429 6.55 -15.74 0.65
CA LEU A 429 6.98 -16.11 -0.69
C LEU A 429 7.80 -17.38 -0.50
N PRO A 430 7.38 -18.54 -1.02
CA PRO A 430 8.32 -19.63 -1.21
C PRO A 430 9.11 -19.27 -2.46
N LEU A 431 9.97 -18.26 -2.35
CA LEU A 431 11.02 -17.98 -3.32
C LEU A 431 12.39 -18.33 -2.72
N GLU A 432 12.47 -19.51 -2.10
CA GLU A 432 13.72 -20.24 -1.91
C GLU A 432 13.45 -21.71 -2.31
N THR A 433 13.89 -22.12 -3.50
CA THR A 433 15.20 -22.71 -3.77
C THR A 433 15.45 -23.99 -2.98
N GLY A 434 15.39 -25.14 -3.67
CA GLY A 434 16.16 -26.32 -3.29
C GLY A 434 15.43 -27.47 -2.59
N SER A 435 14.12 -27.40 -2.35
CA SER A 435 13.35 -28.62 -2.05
C SER A 435 12.16 -28.74 -2.98
N ASP A 436 12.24 -29.73 -3.88
CA ASP A 436 11.11 -30.31 -4.61
C ASP A 436 10.10 -30.97 -3.65
N LYS A 437 9.69 -30.27 -2.59
CA LYS A 437 8.39 -30.50 -1.99
C LYS A 437 7.40 -29.76 -2.87
N ILE A 438 7.17 -30.31 -4.06
CA ILE A 438 5.88 -30.22 -4.72
C ILE A 438 4.89 -30.49 -3.59
N SER A 439 4.16 -29.47 -3.13
CA SER A 439 3.01 -29.70 -2.28
C SER A 439 2.15 -30.66 -3.08
N SER A 440 2.23 -31.96 -2.72
CA SER A 440 1.57 -33.03 -3.45
C SER A 440 0.13 -32.56 -3.67
N GLU A 441 -0.42 -32.69 -4.88
CA GLU A 441 -1.79 -32.23 -5.15
C GLU A 441 -2.76 -32.80 -4.10
N ALA A 442 -2.50 -34.02 -3.63
CA ALA A 442 -3.19 -34.66 -2.51
C ALA A 442 -3.13 -33.87 -1.19
N ALA A 443 -2.02 -33.21 -0.87
CA ALA A 443 -1.90 -32.33 0.29
C ALA A 443 -2.74 -31.06 0.14
N LEU A 444 -2.79 -30.49 -1.07
CA LEU A 444 -3.58 -29.29 -1.37
C LEU A 444 -5.09 -29.60 -1.37
N GLU A 445 -5.49 -30.78 -1.86
CA GLU A 445 -6.85 -31.28 -1.77
C GLU A 445 -7.28 -31.54 -0.32
N ARG A 446 -6.40 -32.12 0.51
CA ARG A 446 -6.68 -32.32 1.94
C ARG A 446 -7.00 -31.00 2.65
N LEU A 447 -6.29 -29.91 2.35
CA LEU A 447 -6.58 -28.59 2.94
C LEU A 447 -7.97 -28.08 2.57
N THR A 448 -8.40 -28.33 1.33
CA THR A 448 -9.73 -27.99 0.85
C THR A 448 -10.81 -28.77 1.60
N VAL A 449 -10.60 -30.07 1.84
CA VAL A 449 -11.53 -30.92 2.59
C VAL A 449 -11.64 -30.48 4.05
N ILE A 450 -10.53 -30.09 4.68
CA ILE A 450 -10.50 -29.67 6.09
C ILE A 450 -11.23 -28.34 6.28
N THR A 451 -10.98 -27.35 5.42
CA THR A 451 -11.50 -25.99 5.60
C THR A 451 -12.84 -25.75 4.91
N GLY A 452 -13.25 -26.63 3.99
CA GLY A 452 -14.45 -26.42 3.16
C GLY A 452 -14.31 -25.31 2.11
N ILE A 453 -13.14 -24.65 2.02
CA ILE A 453 -12.86 -23.59 1.05
C ILE A 453 -12.15 -24.21 -0.17
N PRO A 454 -12.78 -24.22 -1.36
CA PRO A 454 -12.14 -24.78 -2.54
C PRO A 454 -11.04 -23.87 -3.09
N ARG A 455 -9.89 -24.44 -3.45
CA ARG A 455 -8.79 -23.72 -4.16
C ARG A 455 -9.29 -22.93 -5.38
N ALA A 456 -10.28 -23.48 -6.08
CA ALA A 456 -10.91 -22.84 -7.23
C ALA A 456 -11.67 -21.55 -6.86
N SER A 457 -12.30 -21.45 -5.68
CA SER A 457 -12.96 -20.21 -5.26
C SER A 457 -11.95 -19.12 -4.94
N ILE A 458 -10.86 -19.46 -4.23
CA ILE A 458 -9.77 -18.52 -3.94
C ILE A 458 -9.17 -18.00 -5.25
N ALA A 459 -8.91 -18.89 -6.20
CA ALA A 459 -8.41 -18.54 -7.53
C ALA A 459 -9.39 -17.68 -8.34
N ALA A 460 -10.71 -17.88 -8.17
CA ALA A 460 -11.75 -17.12 -8.85
C ALA A 460 -11.91 -15.71 -8.25
N VAL A 461 -11.77 -15.56 -6.93
CA VAL A 461 -11.70 -14.23 -6.29
C VAL A 461 -10.47 -13.48 -6.78
N LEU A 462 -9.30 -14.12 -6.73
CA LEU A 462 -8.04 -13.52 -7.16
C LEU A 462 -8.06 -13.07 -8.63
N ALA A 463 -8.75 -13.82 -9.50
CA ALA A 463 -8.87 -13.48 -10.91
C ALA A 463 -9.59 -12.14 -11.16
N GLN A 464 -10.40 -11.65 -10.21
CA GLN A 464 -11.08 -10.36 -10.33
C GLN A 464 -10.10 -9.17 -10.28
N ALA A 465 -8.93 -9.33 -9.67
CA ALA A 465 -7.90 -8.28 -9.64
C ALA A 465 -7.18 -8.13 -10.99
N HIS A 466 -7.25 -9.15 -11.86
CA HIS A 466 -6.73 -9.07 -13.23
C HIS A 466 -7.74 -8.41 -14.16
N GLY A 467 -7.32 -8.10 -15.40
CA GLY A 467 -8.18 -7.55 -16.44
C GLY A 467 -8.01 -6.04 -16.65
N PRO A 468 -9.05 -5.32 -17.11
CA PRO A 468 -8.94 -3.92 -17.55
C PRO A 468 -8.43 -2.96 -16.47
N TRP A 469 -8.68 -3.26 -15.19
CA TRP A 469 -8.23 -2.47 -14.04
C TRP A 469 -6.72 -2.26 -14.01
N LEU A 470 -5.94 -3.26 -14.43
CA LEU A 470 -4.48 -3.19 -14.45
C LEU A 470 -3.95 -2.12 -15.40
N LEU A 471 -4.70 -1.76 -16.44
CA LEU A 471 -4.31 -0.71 -17.40
C LEU A 471 -4.38 0.69 -16.79
N HIS A 472 -5.11 0.84 -15.69
CA HIS A 472 -5.31 2.12 -15.02
C HIS A 472 -4.40 2.29 -13.79
N LEU A 473 -3.69 1.22 -13.38
CA LEU A 473 -2.72 1.28 -12.29
C LEU A 473 -1.40 1.88 -12.76
N GLU A 474 -0.71 2.58 -11.87
CA GLU A 474 0.67 3.01 -12.11
C GLU A 474 1.60 1.80 -12.19
N SER A 475 2.73 1.93 -12.90
CA SER A 475 3.68 0.83 -13.14
C SER A 475 4.10 0.12 -11.84
N ARG A 476 4.33 0.88 -10.77
CA ARG A 476 4.69 0.33 -9.45
C ARG A 476 3.56 -0.49 -8.83
N GLU A 477 2.36 0.07 -8.80
CA GLU A 477 1.19 -0.62 -8.23
C GLU A 477 0.83 -1.86 -9.03
N ARG A 478 0.95 -1.76 -10.36
CA ARG A 478 0.72 -2.87 -11.27
C ARG A 478 1.69 -4.02 -11.02
N ILE A 479 2.99 -3.74 -10.88
CA ILE A 479 4.00 -4.75 -10.52
C ILE A 479 3.65 -5.40 -9.18
N PHE A 480 3.30 -4.60 -8.17
CA PHE A 480 2.94 -5.09 -6.84
C PHE A 480 1.71 -6.01 -6.85
N VAL A 481 0.66 -5.62 -7.56
CA VAL A 481 -0.57 -6.44 -7.69
C VAL A 481 -0.24 -7.74 -8.42
N LEU A 482 0.46 -7.68 -9.56
CA LEU A 482 0.82 -8.85 -10.34
C LEU A 482 1.75 -9.82 -9.58
N GLU A 483 2.72 -9.30 -8.83
CA GLU A 483 3.62 -10.10 -7.97
C GLU A 483 2.82 -10.83 -6.89
N THR A 484 1.92 -10.12 -6.20
CA THR A 484 1.06 -10.71 -5.16
C THR A 484 0.17 -11.80 -5.76
N MET A 485 -0.42 -11.55 -6.93
CA MET A 485 -1.23 -12.55 -7.63
C MET A 485 -0.41 -13.77 -8.07
N ALA A 486 0.81 -13.58 -8.58
CA ALA A 486 1.70 -14.66 -8.98
C ALA A 486 2.08 -15.54 -7.78
N SER A 487 2.46 -14.91 -6.66
CA SER A 487 2.75 -15.59 -5.39
C SER A 487 1.56 -16.43 -4.91
N MET A 488 0.34 -15.87 -4.94
CA MET A 488 -0.86 -16.60 -4.55
C MET A 488 -1.18 -17.77 -5.48
N TYR A 489 -1.07 -17.59 -6.80
CA TYR A 489 -1.30 -18.71 -7.73
C TYR A 489 -0.24 -19.80 -7.58
N GLY A 490 1.03 -19.44 -7.31
CA GLY A 490 2.09 -20.40 -7.01
C GLY A 490 1.84 -21.18 -5.72
N ALA A 491 1.41 -20.49 -4.66
CA ALA A 491 1.03 -21.09 -3.39
C ALA A 491 -0.22 -21.97 -3.49
N LEU A 492 -1.16 -21.60 -4.36
CA LEU A 492 -2.29 -22.43 -4.77
C LEU A 492 -1.90 -23.48 -5.83
N GLY A 493 -0.63 -23.69 -6.16
CA GLY A 493 -0.21 -24.74 -7.11
C GLY A 493 -0.68 -24.55 -8.57
N TYR A 494 -1.27 -23.40 -8.93
CA TYR A 494 -1.63 -23.06 -10.32
C TYR A 494 -0.41 -22.53 -11.08
N ARG A 495 0.60 -23.39 -11.28
CA ARG A 495 1.91 -23.03 -11.84
C ARG A 495 1.86 -22.34 -13.21
N ARG A 496 0.97 -22.78 -14.11
CA ARG A 496 0.81 -22.14 -15.42
C ARG A 496 0.24 -20.72 -15.33
N LYS A 497 -0.67 -20.46 -14.39
CA LYS A 497 -1.21 -19.12 -14.14
C LYS A 497 -0.18 -18.21 -13.47
N GLU A 498 0.58 -18.75 -12.53
CA GLU A 498 1.73 -18.08 -11.93
C GLU A 498 2.74 -17.65 -13.01
N ALA A 499 3.17 -18.58 -13.88
CA ALA A 499 4.11 -18.26 -14.97
C ALA A 499 3.55 -17.24 -15.96
N TYR A 500 2.25 -17.31 -16.26
CA TYR A 500 1.56 -16.31 -17.08
C TYR A 500 1.66 -14.90 -16.46
N LEU A 501 1.39 -14.75 -15.16
CA LEU A 501 1.50 -13.45 -14.49
C LEU A 501 2.94 -12.98 -14.33
N LEU A 502 3.88 -13.90 -14.08
CA LEU A 502 5.31 -13.56 -14.02
C LEU A 502 5.81 -12.99 -15.34
N ARG A 503 5.31 -13.45 -16.49
CA ARG A 503 5.60 -12.84 -17.80
C ARG A 503 5.07 -11.40 -17.88
N GLU A 504 3.88 -11.11 -17.37
CA GLU A 504 3.37 -9.73 -17.30
C GLU A 504 4.21 -8.85 -16.36
N VAL A 505 4.68 -9.39 -15.22
CA VAL A 505 5.60 -8.69 -14.32
C VAL A 505 6.91 -8.37 -15.04
N LEU A 506 7.48 -9.35 -15.76
CA LEU A 506 8.67 -9.13 -16.59
C LEU A 506 8.43 -8.01 -17.60
N GLY A 507 7.31 -8.04 -18.33
CA GLY A 507 6.95 -6.97 -19.26
C GLY A 507 6.94 -5.58 -18.61
N CYS A 508 6.30 -5.44 -17.44
CA CYS A 508 6.25 -4.18 -16.70
C CYS A 508 7.64 -3.70 -16.25
N ILE A 509 8.50 -4.62 -15.79
CA ILE A 509 9.88 -4.29 -15.38
C ILE A 509 10.70 -3.86 -16.59
N MET A 510 10.60 -4.57 -17.71
CA MET A 510 11.35 -4.25 -18.92
C MET A 510 10.94 -2.90 -19.50
N ASP A 511 9.65 -2.55 -19.47
CA ASP A 511 9.19 -1.21 -19.85
C ASP A 511 9.83 -0.12 -18.98
N LEU A 512 9.93 -0.33 -17.66
CA LEU A 512 10.61 0.61 -16.76
C LEU A 512 12.12 0.71 -17.02
N VAL A 513 12.78 -0.42 -17.31
CA VAL A 513 14.21 -0.45 -17.66
C VAL A 513 14.47 0.33 -18.95
N VAL A 514 13.60 0.18 -19.95
CA VAL A 514 13.69 0.92 -21.22
C VAL A 514 13.47 2.41 -20.99
N CYS A 515 12.41 2.80 -20.28
CA CYS A 515 12.15 4.22 -19.95
C CYS A 515 13.34 4.86 -19.21
N ALA A 516 13.90 4.18 -18.20
CA ALA A 516 15.03 4.69 -17.44
C ALA A 516 16.29 4.91 -18.31
N ARG A 517 16.50 4.06 -19.32
CA ARG A 517 17.61 4.22 -20.27
C ARG A 517 17.42 5.40 -21.22
N GLU A 518 16.19 5.65 -21.66
CA GLU A 518 15.87 6.82 -22.50
C GLU A 518 16.02 8.14 -21.74
N GLU A 519 15.74 8.15 -20.43
CA GLU A 519 15.94 9.34 -19.58
C GLU A 519 17.42 9.61 -19.31
N THR A 520 18.23 8.56 -19.14
CA THR A 520 19.67 8.69 -18.82
C THR A 520 20.50 8.97 -20.06
N GLY A 521 20.23 8.25 -21.16
CA GLY A 521 20.83 8.49 -22.46
C GLY A 521 19.92 9.37 -23.29
N GLY A 522 20.18 10.68 -23.36
CA GLY A 522 19.41 11.69 -24.11
C GLY A 522 19.33 11.51 -25.65
N SER A 523 19.34 10.27 -26.14
CA SER A 523 19.18 9.87 -27.53
C SER A 523 18.09 8.78 -27.59
N ARG A 524 16.93 9.14 -28.15
CA ARG A 524 15.82 8.23 -28.48
C ARG A 524 16.35 6.99 -29.21
N VAL A 525 16.47 5.86 -28.51
CA VAL A 525 16.69 4.56 -29.15
C VAL A 525 15.33 4.04 -29.56
N VAL A 526 15.02 4.17 -30.85
CA VAL A 526 13.87 3.50 -31.45
C VAL A 526 14.13 2.00 -31.39
N GLY A 527 13.45 1.31 -30.48
CA GLY A 527 13.30 -0.15 -30.50
C GLY A 527 13.98 -0.90 -29.36
N GLY A 528 13.28 -1.00 -28.23
CA GLY A 528 13.62 -1.92 -27.14
C GLY A 528 12.43 -2.42 -26.31
N GLY A 529 11.20 -1.98 -26.61
CA GLY A 529 9.98 -2.47 -25.97
C GLY A 529 9.34 -3.63 -26.76
N LEU A 530 8.52 -4.45 -26.10
CA LEU A 530 7.79 -5.61 -26.63
C LEU A 530 6.71 -5.28 -27.72
N GLY A 531 6.84 -4.15 -28.42
CA GLY A 531 6.22 -3.95 -29.74
C GLY A 531 4.73 -3.64 -29.79
N ILE A 532 4.11 -3.06 -28.76
CA ILE A 532 2.65 -2.80 -28.73
C ILE A 532 2.24 -1.36 -29.12
N GLN A 533 3.15 -0.50 -29.59
CA GLN A 533 2.76 0.83 -30.11
C GLN A 533 3.26 1.17 -31.52
N GLY A 534 2.27 1.43 -32.37
CA GLY A 534 2.23 2.16 -33.65
C GLY A 534 3.54 2.61 -34.31
N VAL A 535 3.75 2.05 -35.50
CA VAL A 535 4.74 2.43 -36.52
C VAL A 535 4.63 3.91 -36.94
N VAL A 536 5.69 4.71 -36.77
CA VAL A 536 5.94 5.91 -37.61
C VAL A 536 7.44 6.15 -37.89
N SER A 537 7.75 6.20 -39.18
CA SER A 537 8.87 6.80 -39.95
C SER A 537 10.35 6.51 -39.66
N ILE A 538 10.99 5.89 -40.66
CA ILE A 538 12.43 5.73 -40.87
C ILE A 538 12.99 6.98 -41.58
N GLY A 539 14.01 7.62 -40.99
CA GLY A 539 14.88 8.61 -41.64
C GLY A 539 16.34 8.10 -41.68
N PRO A 540 17.17 8.54 -42.65
CA PRO A 540 18.38 7.80 -43.04
C PRO A 540 19.57 8.03 -42.09
N ASN A 541 20.21 6.91 -41.76
CA ASN A 541 21.59 6.70 -41.28
C ASN A 541 22.40 7.94 -40.90
N ARG A 542 22.49 8.18 -39.59
CA ARG A 542 23.68 8.77 -38.96
C ARG A 542 24.17 7.77 -37.93
N GLY A 543 25.31 7.14 -38.19
CA GLY A 543 25.96 6.21 -37.26
C GLY A 543 26.44 6.98 -36.05
N THR A 544 25.64 6.98 -34.99
CA THR A 544 26.01 7.50 -33.67
C THR A 544 26.75 6.37 -32.94
N VAL A 545 28.03 6.59 -32.63
CA VAL A 545 28.77 5.70 -31.72
C VAL A 545 28.17 5.95 -30.33
N GLY A 546 27.25 5.08 -29.91
CA GLY A 546 26.71 5.10 -28.56
C GLY A 546 27.81 4.82 -27.56
N ILE A 547 28.08 5.79 -26.69
CA ILE A 547 28.88 5.58 -25.50
C ILE A 547 28.10 4.55 -24.68
N ARG A 548 28.63 3.32 -24.53
CA ARG A 548 28.05 2.34 -23.61
C ARG A 548 28.39 2.83 -22.22
N GLU A 549 27.45 3.51 -21.58
CA GLU A 549 27.53 3.72 -20.13
C GLU A 549 27.59 2.35 -19.45
N ASN A 550 28.34 2.25 -18.35
CA ASN A 550 28.41 1.01 -17.58
C ASN A 550 27.06 0.80 -16.89
N ASP A 551 26.16 0.09 -17.56
CA ASP A 551 24.89 -0.34 -17.00
C ASP A 551 25.15 -1.13 -15.69
N SER A 552 24.46 -0.74 -14.62
CA SER A 552 24.47 -1.51 -13.38
C SER A 552 23.87 -2.90 -13.64
N GLN A 553 24.63 -3.96 -13.36
CA GLN A 553 24.17 -5.35 -13.50
C GLN A 553 23.42 -5.86 -12.27
N VAL A 554 23.20 -4.99 -11.27
CA VAL A 554 22.57 -5.35 -10.00
C VAL A 554 21.11 -5.74 -10.24
N GLY A 555 20.77 -6.99 -9.96
CA GLY A 555 19.41 -7.52 -10.08
C GLY A 555 19.13 -8.33 -11.35
N ASN A 556 20.04 -8.34 -12.33
CA ASN A 556 19.86 -9.10 -13.59
C ASN A 556 19.68 -10.60 -13.32
N ASP A 557 20.45 -11.17 -12.39
CA ASP A 557 20.34 -12.57 -11.97
C ASP A 557 18.92 -12.93 -11.49
N SER A 558 18.25 -12.03 -10.76
CA SER A 558 16.87 -12.24 -10.30
C SER A 558 15.88 -12.30 -11.47
N VAL A 559 16.04 -11.43 -12.47
CA VAL A 559 15.18 -11.42 -13.66
C VAL A 559 15.42 -12.67 -14.52
N VAL A 560 16.68 -13.04 -14.72
CA VAL A 560 17.09 -14.27 -15.43
C VAL A 560 16.53 -15.52 -14.73
N ARG A 561 16.52 -15.56 -13.39
CA ARG A 561 15.92 -16.65 -12.61
C ARG A 561 14.41 -16.79 -12.87
N ILE A 562 13.69 -15.68 -12.97
CA ILE A 562 12.24 -15.69 -13.30
C ILE A 562 12.04 -16.22 -14.72
N VAL A 563 12.84 -15.77 -15.69
CA VAL A 563 12.79 -16.24 -17.09
C VAL A 563 13.00 -17.75 -17.16
N LYS A 564 14.05 -18.27 -16.50
CA LYS A 564 14.33 -19.71 -16.42
C LYS A 564 13.17 -20.48 -15.80
N TYR A 565 12.56 -19.97 -14.73
CA TYR A 565 11.40 -20.58 -14.09
C TYR A 565 10.19 -20.65 -15.02
N VAL A 566 9.86 -19.55 -15.71
CA VAL A 566 8.76 -19.51 -16.70
C VAL A 566 8.99 -20.56 -17.80
N CYS A 567 10.19 -20.63 -18.38
CA CYS A 567 10.53 -21.64 -19.38
C CYS A 567 10.35 -23.06 -18.85
N ARG A 568 10.82 -23.35 -17.64
CA ARG A 568 10.69 -24.67 -17.00
C ARG A 568 9.22 -25.08 -16.80
N VAL A 569 8.36 -24.16 -16.35
CA VAL A 569 6.91 -24.42 -16.20
C VAL A 569 6.24 -24.78 -17.52
N HIS A 570 6.75 -24.24 -18.64
CA HIS A 570 6.27 -24.52 -19.98
C HIS A 570 6.99 -25.69 -20.67
N GLY A 571 7.84 -26.44 -19.96
CA GLY A 571 8.52 -27.63 -20.47
C GLY A 571 9.78 -27.33 -21.28
N VAL A 572 10.34 -26.13 -21.20
CA VAL A 572 11.59 -25.75 -21.86
C VAL A 572 12.72 -25.65 -20.83
N ASP A 573 13.75 -26.47 -20.99
CA ASP A 573 14.93 -26.42 -20.13
C ASP A 573 16.05 -25.55 -20.73
N LEU A 574 16.13 -24.31 -20.24
CA LEU A 574 17.18 -23.36 -20.61
C LEU A 574 18.53 -23.66 -19.94
N GLU A 575 18.61 -24.62 -19.01
CA GLU A 575 19.84 -24.98 -18.28
C GLU A 575 20.48 -26.28 -18.78
N SER A 576 19.99 -26.82 -19.91
CA SER A 576 20.55 -28.02 -20.55
C SER A 576 22.01 -27.84 -21.02
N VAL A 577 22.46 -26.59 -21.21
CA VAL A 577 23.86 -26.24 -21.44
C VAL A 577 24.39 -25.48 -20.22
N LYS A 578 25.47 -25.98 -19.60
CA LYS A 578 26.11 -25.33 -18.44
C LYS A 578 27.19 -24.34 -18.90
N ILE A 579 27.18 -23.14 -18.35
CA ILE A 579 28.27 -22.17 -18.51
C ILE A 579 29.41 -22.62 -17.58
N ILE A 580 30.59 -22.88 -18.14
CA ILE A 580 31.80 -23.20 -17.37
C ILE A 580 32.60 -21.91 -17.20
N ASP A 581 32.75 -21.44 -15.98
CA ASP A 581 33.60 -20.29 -15.67
C ASP A 581 35.06 -20.75 -15.53
N GLN A 582 35.92 -20.32 -16.45
CA GLN A 582 37.34 -20.74 -16.52
C GLN A 582 38.20 -20.17 -15.38
N THR A 583 37.64 -19.30 -14.52
CA THR A 583 38.35 -18.73 -13.36
C THR A 583 38.45 -19.68 -12.17
N VAL A 584 37.64 -20.75 -12.14
CA VAL A 584 37.74 -21.83 -11.16
C VAL A 584 38.60 -22.93 -11.77
N GLN A 585 39.81 -23.14 -11.24
CA GLN A 585 40.67 -24.25 -11.65
C GLN A 585 39.88 -25.57 -11.59
N PRO A 586 39.86 -26.36 -12.67
CA PRO A 586 39.27 -27.70 -12.61
C PRO A 586 40.15 -28.54 -11.67
N LYS A 587 39.59 -28.98 -10.54
CA LYS A 587 40.19 -30.11 -9.81
C LYS A 587 40.14 -31.32 -10.74
N ALA A 588 41.31 -31.82 -11.11
CA ALA A 588 41.54 -32.89 -12.08
C ALA A 588 41.05 -34.29 -11.65
N ASP A 589 40.02 -34.37 -10.79
CA ASP A 589 39.46 -35.63 -10.29
C ASP A 589 38.02 -35.88 -10.79
N ALA A 590 37.52 -35.08 -11.75
CA ALA A 590 36.14 -35.17 -12.24
C ALA A 590 35.99 -35.70 -13.68
N GLU A 591 37.08 -36.16 -14.32
CA GLU A 591 37.04 -36.64 -15.71
C GLU A 591 36.61 -38.11 -15.85
N THR A 592 36.26 -38.80 -14.75
CA THR A 592 35.81 -40.21 -14.81
C THR A 592 34.41 -40.46 -14.25
N GLU A 593 33.71 -39.42 -13.78
CA GLU A 593 32.31 -39.54 -13.30
C GLU A 593 31.27 -38.76 -14.13
N SER A 594 31.71 -37.99 -15.14
CA SER A 594 30.81 -37.13 -15.92
C SER A 594 30.15 -37.81 -17.12
N GLU A 595 30.75 -38.87 -17.68
CA GLU A 595 30.16 -39.57 -18.85
C GLU A 595 28.98 -40.47 -18.43
N ASP A 596 29.01 -41.05 -17.22
CA ASP A 596 27.95 -41.98 -16.77
C ASP A 596 26.73 -41.30 -16.11
N LYS A 597 26.81 -40.00 -15.80
CA LYS A 597 25.68 -39.22 -15.25
C LYS A 597 24.82 -38.54 -16.33
N GLU A 598 25.28 -38.44 -17.57
CA GLU A 598 24.47 -37.91 -18.68
C GLU A 598 23.34 -38.85 -19.14
N VAL A 599 23.37 -40.13 -18.74
CA VAL A 599 22.39 -41.15 -19.18
C VAL A 599 21.20 -41.32 -18.22
N LEU A 600 21.21 -40.69 -17.03
CA LEU A 600 20.16 -40.84 -16.01
C LEU A 600 19.47 -39.53 -15.61
N GLY A 601 19.59 -38.48 -16.42
CA GLY A 601 18.66 -37.36 -16.36
C GLY A 601 17.31 -37.84 -16.89
N VAL A 602 16.31 -37.98 -16.02
CA VAL A 602 14.93 -38.29 -16.40
C VAL A 602 14.57 -37.40 -17.58
N SER A 603 14.50 -37.99 -18.77
CA SER A 603 13.99 -37.36 -19.97
C SER A 603 12.53 -37.05 -19.70
N HIS A 604 12.25 -35.88 -19.13
CA HIS A 604 10.89 -35.38 -19.02
C HIS A 604 10.33 -35.40 -20.43
N GLU A 605 9.26 -36.16 -20.64
CA GLU A 605 8.53 -36.11 -21.91
C GLU A 605 8.25 -34.62 -22.21
N PRO A 606 8.64 -34.12 -23.39
CA PRO A 606 8.41 -32.74 -23.74
C PRO A 606 6.90 -32.51 -23.73
N PHE A 607 6.41 -31.76 -22.74
CA PHE A 607 5.02 -31.37 -22.63
C PHE A 607 4.90 -29.87 -22.91
N GLY A 608 3.86 -29.47 -23.63
CA GLY A 608 3.62 -28.07 -23.94
C GLY A 608 3.16 -27.87 -25.37
N TRP A 609 2.85 -26.63 -25.71
CA TRP A 609 2.47 -26.25 -27.07
C TRP A 609 3.70 -25.65 -27.75
N PRO A 610 4.22 -26.26 -28.84
CA PRO A 610 5.47 -25.84 -29.46
C PRO A 610 5.50 -24.36 -29.87
N GLU A 611 4.38 -23.85 -30.40
CA GLU A 611 4.24 -22.44 -30.79
C GLU A 611 4.43 -21.49 -29.60
N LEU A 612 3.85 -21.84 -28.45
CA LEU A 612 3.98 -21.08 -27.21
C LEU A 612 5.41 -21.18 -26.65
N GLN A 613 6.02 -22.36 -26.70
CA GLN A 613 7.39 -22.58 -26.24
C GLN A 613 8.40 -21.75 -27.05
N ILE A 614 8.26 -21.72 -28.37
CA ILE A 614 9.09 -20.86 -29.25
C ILE A 614 8.89 -19.39 -28.91
N GLY A 615 7.64 -18.95 -28.69
CA GLY A 615 7.33 -17.57 -28.28
C GLY A 615 8.01 -17.19 -26.96
N ILE A 616 7.93 -18.06 -25.95
CA ILE A 616 8.54 -17.82 -24.63
C ILE A 616 10.07 -17.81 -24.72
N VAL A 617 10.68 -18.68 -25.52
CA VAL A 617 12.14 -18.68 -25.71
C VAL A 617 12.62 -17.41 -26.40
N ARG A 618 11.88 -16.92 -27.42
CA ARG A 618 12.19 -15.64 -28.07
C ARG A 618 12.11 -14.48 -27.09
N GLU A 619 11.07 -14.46 -26.25
CA GLU A 619 10.92 -13.47 -25.19
C GLU A 619 12.07 -13.57 -24.17
N ALA A 620 12.45 -14.77 -23.75
CA ALA A 620 13.57 -15.01 -22.83
C ALA A 620 14.91 -14.49 -23.37
N ILE A 621 15.19 -14.73 -24.65
CA ILE A 621 16.38 -14.21 -25.33
C ILE A 621 16.33 -12.69 -25.41
N ALA A 622 15.19 -12.11 -25.82
CA ALA A 622 15.02 -10.65 -25.89
C ALA A 622 15.21 -9.98 -24.52
N VAL A 623 14.72 -10.61 -23.43
CA VAL A 623 14.93 -10.12 -22.07
C VAL A 623 16.41 -10.16 -21.68
N ALA A 624 17.11 -11.26 -21.95
CA ALA A 624 18.53 -11.39 -21.65
C ALA A 624 19.39 -10.40 -22.45
N GLU A 625 19.05 -10.18 -23.73
CA GLU A 625 19.70 -9.18 -24.59
C GLU A 625 19.50 -7.75 -24.06
N ALA A 626 18.30 -7.45 -23.57
CA ALA A 626 17.99 -6.16 -22.98
C ALA A 626 18.64 -5.95 -21.59
N LEU A 627 19.05 -6.99 -20.86
CA LEU A 627 19.75 -6.90 -19.56
C LEU A 627 21.29 -6.93 -19.67
N PRO A 628 21.86 -6.51 -20.81
CA PRO A 628 23.21 -6.86 -21.30
C PRO A 628 23.88 -8.11 -20.71
N ASP A 629 23.16 -9.22 -20.51
CA ASP A 629 23.70 -10.46 -19.94
C ASP A 629 24.07 -11.45 -21.05
N TYR A 630 25.16 -11.16 -21.77
CA TYR A 630 25.62 -11.95 -22.91
C TYR A 630 25.86 -13.44 -22.60
N PRO A 631 26.41 -13.84 -21.42
CA PRO A 631 26.49 -15.25 -21.03
C PRO A 631 25.13 -15.95 -21.01
N SER A 632 24.09 -15.32 -20.44
CA SER A 632 22.74 -15.89 -20.41
C SER A 632 22.12 -15.97 -21.80
N VAL A 633 22.35 -14.99 -22.68
CA VAL A 633 21.90 -15.04 -24.09
C VAL A 633 22.47 -16.25 -24.82
N ALA A 634 23.78 -16.49 -24.67
CA ALA A 634 24.46 -17.63 -25.29
C ALA A 634 23.93 -18.96 -24.73
N GLN A 635 23.76 -19.04 -23.41
CA GLN A 635 23.19 -20.22 -22.76
C GLN A 635 21.77 -20.51 -23.26
N PHE A 636 20.90 -19.51 -23.29
CA PHE A 636 19.50 -19.69 -23.71
C PHE A 636 19.39 -20.10 -25.17
N SER A 637 20.20 -19.50 -26.04
CA SER A 637 20.23 -19.84 -27.46
C SER A 637 20.69 -21.28 -27.71
N LEU A 638 21.77 -21.72 -27.04
CA LEU A 638 22.30 -23.07 -27.18
C LEU A 638 21.38 -24.12 -26.54
N SER A 639 20.83 -23.84 -25.36
CA SER A 639 19.87 -24.72 -24.69
C SER A 639 18.57 -24.85 -25.47
N ALA A 640 18.09 -23.78 -26.11
CA ALA A 640 16.92 -23.82 -26.98
C ALA A 640 17.16 -24.68 -28.23
N LEU A 641 18.34 -24.57 -28.86
CA LEU A 641 18.72 -25.45 -29.97
C LEU A 641 18.78 -26.92 -29.52
N ARG A 642 19.35 -27.21 -28.35
CA ARG A 642 19.44 -28.59 -27.83
C ARG A 642 18.07 -29.19 -27.48
N SER A 643 17.15 -28.39 -26.95
CA SER A 643 15.85 -28.86 -26.41
C SER A 643 14.70 -28.84 -27.41
N LEU A 644 14.75 -27.99 -28.45
CA LEU A 644 13.67 -27.82 -29.43
C LEU A 644 13.95 -28.47 -30.80
N ILE A 645 15.13 -29.05 -30.99
CA ILE A 645 15.42 -29.87 -32.18
C ILE A 645 14.91 -31.31 -31.91
N PRO A 646 14.05 -31.87 -32.79
CA PRO A 646 13.49 -33.20 -32.64
C PRO A 646 14.50 -34.34 -32.84
#